data_AF-A0A7J6GVY3-F1
#
_entry.id   AF-A0A7J6GVY3-F1
#
_cell.length_a   1.000
_cell.length_b   1.000
_cell.length_c   1.000
_cell.angle_alpha   90.00
_cell.angle_beta   90.00
_cell.angle_gamma   90.00
#
_symmetry.space_group_name_H-M   'P 1'
#
loop_
_entity.id
_entity.type
_entity.pdbx_description
1 polymer ?
#
loop_
_entity_poly.entity_id
_entity_poly.type
_entity_poly.pdbx_seq_one_letter_code
_entity_poly.pdbx_strand_id
1 'polypeptide(L)'
;MELATTSTSSSRFRFRDHSTATDSDVSSISSDGDYDGDDEPNLEPNLASMTGKGIKHLCSELLELKLASDEEFNKNIFSNYSVFIRIFEEAKHLGTELNELKNNISIQKRLIKQVLDVTCSKVLVSEVIEPLLEVELDYYVSNEPLEDHINNISETLDILIIERKFDEAIEIIELEQQNPENDSIISERKVALSVQLSLLAENPRITVSELHKALLRLCRLGENHHANDLMLRYYHQQIENEIHTLKCSNYFCNEIYITQLAKVVFSLISQCATSFVMLNGETMDYTTELIEWSFDETKVYVDCFNGFIESISELSTIVEAVRVSVMFCSLLDAQRLMLLPFLIDRIRPSLEVVLFSQFEHFGKVIEIFTAVDCWDLDRYFVWEIMNGECCSTIVGEEEAEFCLLTNSGWKFLSLVQTIAEDVTPLIALQMEDSIFSGFINLFNAYVVILERALIYEKDVIENSVPLTNFGVSLQQQISILTNLSSLQILLPKMVRAIYEGISSDDMNEQIISVQEKRYDRFRLFTQEASNQLRSQFCHQFIQRIMSFEMDYKKLIVENRSGGIPSLKLQSLYNPYPSINCCVIHYKVLFSQLRKLERLVEDSIFEKEWLLELLRELVETTFIHISTKRDMWAISEETSTQENSVNYKQFVMDFAFLAEISKLGGYFSSEPSALADLVKSAYVSVGLNPER
;
A
#
# COMPACT_ATOMS: atom_id res chain seq x y z
N MET A 1 29.52 -38.26 -4.38
CA MET A 1 29.94 -38.46 -5.78
C MET A 1 29.14 -39.64 -6.34
N GLU A 2 27.93 -39.37 -6.82
CA GLU A 2 27.23 -40.17 -7.82
C GLU A 2 26.19 -39.24 -8.45
N LEU A 3 26.12 -39.21 -9.79
CA LEU A 3 25.37 -38.20 -10.54
C LEU A 3 23.95 -38.68 -10.82
N ALA A 4 22.97 -38.17 -10.08
CA ALA A 4 21.56 -38.32 -10.43
C ALA A 4 21.17 -37.22 -11.44
N THR A 5 20.87 -37.62 -12.67
CA THR A 5 20.60 -36.75 -13.81
C THR A 5 19.27 -36.01 -13.68
N THR A 6 19.27 -34.70 -13.96
CA THR A 6 18.08 -33.87 -14.11
C THR A 6 17.26 -34.28 -15.35
N SER A 7 16.16 -35.00 -15.15
CA SER A 7 15.18 -35.27 -16.19
C SER A 7 14.15 -34.14 -16.28
N THR A 8 14.30 -33.26 -17.27
CA THR A 8 13.31 -32.23 -17.62
C THR A 8 12.07 -32.86 -18.25
N SER A 9 10.97 -32.96 -17.49
CA SER A 9 9.66 -33.36 -18.00
C SER A 9 9.01 -32.23 -18.81
N SER A 10 9.40 -32.13 -20.09
CA SER A 10 8.66 -31.33 -21.09
C SER A 10 7.27 -31.94 -21.30
N SER A 11 6.24 -31.33 -20.73
CA SER A 11 4.83 -31.68 -20.94
C SER A 11 4.36 -31.27 -22.34
N ARG A 12 4.75 -32.08 -23.35
CA ARG A 12 4.15 -32.01 -24.69
C ARG A 12 2.69 -32.45 -24.62
N PHE A 13 1.78 -31.51 -24.45
CA PHE A 13 0.37 -31.72 -24.79
C PHE A 13 0.26 -32.08 -26.27
N ARG A 14 -0.14 -33.32 -26.54
CA ARG A 14 -0.60 -33.77 -27.86
C ARG A 14 -2.11 -33.91 -27.80
N PHE A 15 -2.82 -33.06 -28.55
CA PHE A 15 -4.20 -33.36 -28.92
C PHE A 15 -4.26 -34.74 -29.58
N ARG A 16 -5.16 -35.59 -29.10
CA ARG A 16 -5.44 -36.90 -29.67
C ARG A 16 -6.65 -36.76 -30.58
N ASP A 17 -6.43 -36.60 -31.87
CA ASP A 17 -7.49 -36.78 -32.85
C ASP A 17 -8.00 -38.22 -32.79
N HIS A 18 -9.31 -38.38 -32.60
CA HIS A 18 -9.94 -39.70 -32.58
C HIS A 18 -9.93 -40.31 -33.99
N SER A 19 -9.30 -41.48 -34.09
CA SER A 19 -9.58 -42.44 -35.17
C SER A 19 -10.25 -43.68 -34.57
N THR A 20 -11.25 -44.18 -35.31
CA THR A 20 -12.20 -45.22 -34.93
C THR A 20 -11.58 -46.62 -34.80
N ALA A 21 -12.04 -47.45 -33.85
CA ALA A 21 -12.51 -48.84 -34.10
C ALA A 21 -12.95 -49.62 -32.84
N THR A 22 -14.13 -50.26 -32.95
CA THR A 22 -14.55 -51.61 -32.47
C THR A 22 -14.60 -52.00 -30.98
N ASP A 23 -15.81 -52.45 -30.58
CA ASP A 23 -16.20 -53.58 -29.69
C ASP A 23 -15.77 -53.54 -28.20
N SER A 24 -16.62 -53.79 -27.18
CA SER A 24 -18.07 -54.13 -27.07
C SER A 24 -18.63 -53.57 -25.71
N ASP A 25 -19.83 -53.82 -25.14
CA ASP A 25 -20.91 -54.82 -25.35
C ASP A 25 -22.30 -54.40 -24.78
N VAL A 26 -23.33 -55.21 -25.10
CA VAL A 26 -24.63 -55.55 -24.43
C VAL A 26 -24.86 -55.03 -22.97
N SER A 27 -26.03 -54.54 -22.47
CA SER A 27 -27.45 -54.33 -22.89
C SER A 27 -28.11 -53.24 -21.98
N SER A 28 -29.35 -52.73 -22.07
CA SER A 28 -30.67 -53.29 -22.47
C SER A 28 -31.81 -52.24 -22.50
N ILE A 29 -32.86 -52.47 -23.32
CA ILE A 29 -34.32 -52.19 -23.09
C ILE A 29 -34.91 -50.76 -23.34
N SER A 30 -35.66 -50.64 -24.46
CA SER A 30 -36.94 -49.91 -24.77
C SER A 30 -37.20 -48.44 -24.35
N SER A 31 -37.99 -47.61 -25.06
CA SER A 31 -39.00 -47.87 -26.12
C SER A 31 -39.24 -46.64 -27.02
N ASP A 32 -39.39 -46.92 -28.33
CA ASP A 32 -40.30 -46.35 -29.37
C ASP A 32 -40.63 -44.85 -29.50
N GLY A 33 -40.55 -44.35 -30.74
CA GLY A 33 -41.11 -43.05 -31.16
C GLY A 33 -40.65 -42.55 -32.55
N ASP A 34 -41.02 -43.24 -33.64
CA ASP A 34 -40.66 -42.91 -35.04
C ASP A 34 -41.19 -41.55 -35.55
N TYR A 35 -40.43 -40.84 -36.40
CA TYR A 35 -40.60 -40.85 -37.89
C TYR A 35 -39.60 -39.94 -38.64
N ASP A 36 -39.31 -40.32 -39.89
CA ASP A 36 -38.21 -39.84 -40.77
C ASP A 36 -38.35 -38.42 -41.38
N GLY A 37 -37.24 -37.91 -41.97
CA GLY A 37 -37.29 -36.71 -42.83
C GLY A 37 -35.96 -36.14 -43.41
N ASP A 38 -35.19 -36.96 -44.13
CA ASP A 38 -34.17 -36.61 -45.16
C ASP A 38 -32.86 -35.84 -44.84
N ASP A 39 -31.76 -36.36 -45.40
CA ASP A 39 -30.40 -35.83 -45.43
C ASP A 39 -30.15 -34.83 -46.59
N GLU A 40 -29.32 -33.80 -46.37
CA GLU A 40 -28.08 -33.62 -47.16
C GLU A 40 -27.08 -32.68 -46.44
N PRO A 41 -25.75 -32.89 -46.56
CA PRO A 41 -24.76 -32.17 -45.76
C PRO A 41 -24.19 -30.96 -46.51
N ASN A 42 -24.06 -29.82 -45.81
CA ASN A 42 -23.17 -28.74 -46.23
C ASN A 42 -22.18 -28.39 -45.11
N LEU A 43 -20.93 -28.16 -45.50
CA LEU A 43 -19.81 -27.93 -44.60
C LEU A 43 -19.94 -26.59 -43.87
N GLU A 44 -19.87 -26.61 -42.54
CA GLU A 44 -19.27 -25.52 -41.77
C GLU A 44 -18.77 -26.03 -40.40
N PRO A 45 -17.45 -26.14 -40.18
CA PRO A 45 -16.91 -26.31 -38.83
C PRO A 45 -16.87 -24.95 -38.09
N ASN A 46 -16.98 -24.99 -36.75
CA ASN A 46 -16.76 -23.88 -35.79
C ASN A 46 -17.98 -23.10 -35.24
N LEU A 47 -19.16 -23.70 -35.04
CA LEU A 47 -20.24 -23.05 -34.24
C LEU A 47 -20.94 -23.93 -33.19
N ALA A 48 -20.27 -24.98 -32.68
CA ALA A 48 -20.81 -25.89 -31.66
C ALA A 48 -20.16 -25.79 -30.26
N SER A 49 -19.23 -24.85 -30.03
CA SER A 49 -18.60 -24.65 -28.70
C SER A 49 -19.47 -23.84 -27.72
N MET A 50 -20.49 -23.13 -28.22
CA MET A 50 -21.39 -22.28 -27.43
C MET A 50 -22.82 -22.85 -27.40
N THR A 51 -22.97 -24.02 -26.80
CA THR A 51 -24.29 -24.61 -26.47
C THR A 51 -24.15 -25.41 -25.19
N GLY A 52 -25.21 -25.59 -24.40
CA GLY A 52 -25.13 -26.20 -23.06
C GLY A 52 -24.48 -27.60 -22.98
N LYS A 53 -24.42 -28.33 -24.10
CA LYS A 53 -23.65 -29.59 -24.22
C LYS A 53 -22.13 -29.37 -24.15
N GLY A 54 -21.60 -28.30 -24.75
CA GLY A 54 -20.19 -27.94 -24.70
C GLY A 54 -19.74 -27.49 -23.31
N ILE A 55 -20.56 -26.69 -22.62
CA ILE A 55 -20.32 -26.34 -21.21
C ILE A 55 -20.30 -27.61 -20.34
N LYS A 56 -21.26 -28.52 -20.53
CA LYS A 56 -21.28 -29.78 -19.77
C LYS A 56 -20.06 -30.68 -20.06
N HIS A 57 -19.56 -30.70 -21.30
CA HIS A 57 -18.31 -31.38 -21.65
C HIS A 57 -17.13 -30.75 -20.91
N LEU A 58 -16.97 -29.43 -21.00
CA LEU A 58 -15.88 -28.69 -20.35
C LEU A 58 -15.90 -28.88 -18.82
N CYS A 59 -17.06 -28.87 -18.18
CA CYS A 59 -17.20 -29.14 -16.75
C CYS A 59 -16.82 -30.59 -16.38
N SER A 60 -17.09 -31.57 -17.26
CA SER A 60 -16.69 -32.97 -17.04
C SER A 60 -15.18 -33.13 -17.20
N GLU A 61 -14.60 -32.49 -18.22
CA GLU A 61 -13.17 -32.48 -18.51
C GLU A 61 -12.36 -31.77 -17.41
N LEU A 62 -12.88 -30.68 -16.85
CA LEU A 62 -12.34 -30.00 -15.67
C LEU A 62 -12.43 -30.86 -14.40
N LEU A 63 -13.49 -31.66 -14.23
CA LEU A 63 -13.61 -32.60 -13.11
C LEU A 63 -12.61 -33.74 -13.22
N GLU A 64 -12.39 -34.29 -14.41
CA GLU A 64 -11.36 -35.32 -14.65
C GLU A 64 -9.95 -34.75 -14.47
N LEU A 65 -9.67 -33.53 -14.96
CA LEU A 65 -8.40 -32.83 -14.71
C LEU A 65 -8.15 -32.59 -13.23
N LYS A 66 -9.18 -32.18 -12.47
CA LYS A 66 -9.08 -32.02 -11.02
C LYS A 66 -8.74 -33.33 -10.33
N LEU A 67 -9.46 -34.41 -10.64
CA LEU A 67 -9.21 -35.73 -10.05
C LEU A 67 -7.79 -36.24 -10.35
N ALA A 68 -7.32 -36.10 -11.60
CA ALA A 68 -5.97 -36.47 -11.99
C ALA A 68 -4.90 -35.62 -11.28
N SER A 69 -5.13 -34.30 -11.15
CA SER A 69 -4.26 -33.39 -10.40
C SER A 69 -4.21 -33.73 -8.91
N ASP A 70 -5.36 -34.02 -8.29
CA ASP A 70 -5.46 -34.40 -6.88
C ASP A 70 -4.76 -35.74 -6.63
N GLU A 71 -4.86 -36.72 -7.53
CA GLU A 71 -4.11 -37.98 -7.44
C GLU A 71 -2.59 -37.78 -7.60
N GLU A 72 -2.14 -36.96 -8.55
CA GLU A 72 -0.71 -36.68 -8.75
C GLU A 72 -0.12 -35.88 -7.58
N PHE A 73 -0.85 -34.91 -7.05
CA PHE A 73 -0.49 -34.14 -5.85
C PHE A 73 -0.38 -35.04 -4.61
N ASN A 74 -1.39 -35.89 -4.35
CA ASN A 74 -1.34 -36.84 -3.24
C ASN A 74 -0.17 -37.82 -3.40
N LYS A 75 0.05 -38.36 -4.60
CA LYS A 75 1.17 -39.28 -4.89
C LYS A 75 2.53 -38.58 -4.69
N ASN A 76 2.66 -37.32 -5.09
CA ASN A 76 3.84 -36.50 -4.86
C ASN A 76 4.09 -36.33 -3.35
N ILE A 77 3.09 -35.90 -2.58
CA ILE A 77 3.15 -35.79 -1.11
C ILE A 77 3.58 -37.11 -0.49
N PHE A 78 2.89 -38.23 -0.76
CA PHE A 78 3.22 -39.53 -0.17
C PHE A 78 4.63 -40.02 -0.54
N SER A 79 5.11 -39.74 -1.76
CA SER A 79 6.48 -40.09 -2.17
C SER A 79 7.55 -39.29 -1.43
N ASN A 80 7.30 -37.98 -1.23
CA ASN A 80 8.24 -37.07 -0.58
C ASN A 80 8.12 -37.04 0.94
N TYR A 81 7.03 -37.56 1.53
CA TYR A 81 6.83 -37.61 2.98
C TYR A 81 7.93 -38.40 3.69
N SER A 82 8.40 -39.49 3.09
CA SER A 82 9.52 -40.29 3.62
C SER A 82 10.86 -39.54 3.58
N VAL A 83 11.06 -38.65 2.60
CA VAL A 83 12.23 -37.77 2.50
C VAL A 83 12.14 -36.68 3.57
N PHE A 84 10.96 -36.09 3.77
CA PHE A 84 10.72 -35.08 4.80
C PHE A 84 10.94 -35.63 6.22
N ILE A 85 10.41 -36.83 6.52
CA ILE A 85 10.66 -37.50 7.81
C ILE A 85 12.16 -37.74 8.01
N ARG A 86 12.89 -38.23 7.00
CA ARG A 86 14.34 -38.44 7.10
C ARG A 86 15.10 -37.15 7.38
N ILE A 87 14.76 -36.05 6.68
CA ILE A 87 15.35 -34.73 6.93
C ILE A 87 15.04 -34.24 8.35
N PHE A 88 13.83 -34.48 8.85
CA PHE A 88 13.44 -34.10 10.20
C PHE A 88 14.17 -34.91 11.29
N GLU A 89 14.38 -36.21 11.07
CA GLU A 89 15.20 -37.06 11.94
C GLU A 89 16.69 -36.65 11.91
N GLU A 90 17.21 -36.30 10.74
CA GLU A 90 18.58 -35.80 10.56
C GLU A 90 18.78 -34.43 11.23
N ALA A 91 17.81 -33.50 11.12
CA ALA A 91 17.80 -32.23 11.84
C ALA A 91 17.72 -32.43 13.36
N LYS A 92 16.96 -33.43 13.83
CA LYS A 92 16.91 -33.81 15.25
C LYS A 92 18.25 -34.38 15.74
N HIS A 93 18.95 -35.16 14.92
CA HIS A 93 20.29 -35.67 15.21
C HIS A 93 21.33 -34.54 15.29
N LEU A 94 21.33 -33.62 14.32
CA LEU A 94 22.14 -32.39 14.35
C LEU A 94 21.86 -31.54 15.61
N GLY A 95 20.59 -31.47 16.04
CA GLY A 95 20.22 -30.82 17.30
C GLY A 95 20.85 -31.48 18.54
N THR A 96 21.00 -32.81 18.56
CA THR A 96 21.72 -33.51 19.63
C THR A 96 23.23 -33.28 19.56
N GLU A 97 23.84 -33.32 18.37
CA GLU A 97 25.28 -33.04 18.18
C GLU A 97 25.64 -31.59 18.59
N LEU A 98 24.78 -30.62 18.27
CA LEU A 98 24.95 -29.22 18.69
C LEU A 98 24.92 -29.07 20.22
N ASN A 99 24.08 -29.85 20.92
CA ASN A 99 24.04 -29.87 22.37
C ASN A 99 25.29 -30.54 22.97
N GLU A 100 25.83 -31.59 22.34
CA GLU A 100 27.12 -32.18 22.74
C GLU A 100 28.28 -31.19 22.52
N LEU A 101 28.32 -30.50 21.38
CA LEU A 101 29.29 -29.45 21.09
C LEU A 101 29.20 -28.30 22.12
N LYS A 102 27.99 -27.85 22.48
CA LYS A 102 27.75 -26.86 23.51
C LYS A 102 28.25 -27.32 24.89
N ASN A 103 28.07 -28.59 25.24
CA ASN A 103 28.62 -29.17 26.45
C ASN A 103 30.16 -29.22 26.42
N ASN A 104 30.76 -29.61 25.28
CA ASN A 104 32.21 -29.63 25.09
C ASN A 104 32.83 -28.22 25.18
N ILE A 105 32.20 -27.21 24.58
CA ILE A 105 32.60 -25.79 24.70
C ILE A 105 32.47 -25.32 26.17
N SER A 106 31.42 -25.74 26.89
CA SER A 106 31.26 -25.43 28.32
C SER A 106 32.34 -26.08 29.19
N ILE A 107 32.76 -27.31 28.85
CA ILE A 107 33.90 -27.99 29.48
C ILE A 107 35.22 -27.28 29.15
N GLN A 108 35.46 -26.89 27.90
CA GLN A 108 36.63 -26.11 27.51
C GLN A 108 36.68 -24.75 28.21
N LYS A 109 35.56 -24.03 28.31
CA LYS A 109 35.45 -22.76 29.06
C LYS A 109 35.77 -22.95 30.55
N ARG A 110 35.38 -24.08 31.15
CA ARG A 110 35.74 -24.44 32.53
C ARG A 110 37.24 -24.75 32.66
N LEU A 111 37.82 -25.49 31.73
CA LEU A 111 39.25 -25.81 31.70
C LEU A 111 40.09 -24.53 31.52
N ILE A 112 39.70 -23.64 30.60
CA ILE A 112 40.34 -22.33 30.43
C ILE A 112 40.27 -21.52 31.72
N LYS A 113 39.11 -21.48 32.39
CA LYS A 113 38.97 -20.81 33.70
C LYS A 113 39.86 -21.44 34.78
N GLN A 114 39.98 -22.76 34.83
CA GLN A 114 40.89 -23.45 35.76
C GLN A 114 42.37 -23.18 35.45
N VAL A 115 42.76 -23.10 34.17
CA VAL A 115 44.11 -22.69 33.77
C VAL A 115 44.36 -21.22 34.16
N LEU A 116 43.38 -20.34 33.99
CA LEU A 116 43.46 -18.94 34.42
C LEU A 116 43.67 -18.85 35.95
N ASP A 117 42.82 -19.53 36.73
CA ASP A 117 42.92 -19.56 38.20
C ASP A 117 44.27 -20.13 38.68
N VAL A 118 44.78 -21.20 38.04
CA VAL A 118 46.09 -21.80 38.36
C VAL A 118 47.26 -20.90 37.96
N THR A 119 47.13 -20.11 36.90
CA THR A 119 48.19 -19.20 36.42
C THR A 119 48.22 -17.93 37.28
N CYS A 120 47.05 -17.31 37.55
CA CYS A 120 46.94 -16.17 38.45
C CYS A 120 47.34 -16.51 39.90
N SER A 121 47.04 -17.73 40.38
CA SER A 121 47.45 -18.16 41.74
C SER A 121 48.95 -18.42 41.89
N LYS A 122 49.73 -18.51 40.79
CA LYS A 122 51.18 -18.74 40.82
C LYS A 122 52.03 -17.47 40.63
N VAL A 123 51.42 -16.35 40.22
CA VAL A 123 52.13 -15.08 39.94
C VAL A 123 51.99 -14.07 41.09
N LEU A 124 51.22 -14.38 42.14
CA LEU A 124 50.89 -13.43 43.23
C LEU A 124 51.43 -13.78 44.64
N VAL A 125 52.39 -14.72 44.78
CA VAL A 125 53.09 -14.93 46.07
C VAL A 125 54.59 -15.23 45.88
N SER A 126 55.34 -14.20 45.48
CA SER A 126 56.76 -13.97 45.82
C SER A 126 57.04 -12.51 45.45
N GLU A 127 57.66 -11.64 46.26
CA GLU A 127 58.51 -11.89 47.43
C GLU A 127 58.04 -11.14 48.69
N VAL A 128 58.47 -11.63 49.86
CA VAL A 128 58.26 -10.99 51.17
C VAL A 128 59.51 -10.21 51.58
N ILE A 129 59.27 -9.15 52.33
CA ILE A 129 60.20 -8.09 52.77
C ILE A 129 61.24 -8.58 53.84
N GLU A 130 62.49 -8.11 53.69
CA GLU A 130 63.56 -7.87 54.71
C GLU A 130 64.32 -9.03 55.41
N PRO A 131 65.48 -8.77 56.11
CA PRO A 131 66.27 -7.52 56.24
C PRO A 131 67.84 -7.64 56.20
N LEU A 132 68.50 -6.45 56.23
CA LEU A 132 69.66 -6.06 57.07
C LEU A 132 71.09 -5.91 56.48
N LEU A 133 71.70 -4.77 56.86
CA LEU A 133 73.12 -4.35 56.93
C LEU A 133 73.88 -3.79 55.70
N GLU A 134 74.03 -2.46 55.74
CA GLU A 134 75.27 -1.67 55.58
C GLU A 134 76.55 -2.40 55.09
N VAL A 135 77.01 -2.01 53.90
CA VAL A 135 78.44 -1.83 53.59
C VAL A 135 78.61 -0.55 52.75
N GLU A 136 79.42 0.39 53.22
CA GLU A 136 79.86 1.55 52.42
C GLU A 136 80.68 1.09 51.22
N LEU A 137 80.36 1.55 50.01
CA LEU A 137 81.38 1.78 49.00
C LEU A 137 81.00 2.89 48.01
N ASP A 138 81.48 4.09 48.37
CA ASP A 138 82.00 5.20 47.58
C ASP A 138 81.55 5.50 46.13
N TYR A 139 81.53 6.80 45.85
CA TYR A 139 81.32 7.45 44.55
C TYR A 139 81.95 6.75 43.34
N TYR A 140 81.18 6.63 42.25
CA TYR A 140 81.61 7.14 40.94
C TYR A 140 80.44 7.77 40.18
N VAL A 141 80.35 9.10 40.28
CA VAL A 141 79.63 9.92 39.29
C VAL A 141 80.41 9.84 37.99
N SER A 142 79.94 9.00 37.05
CA SER A 142 80.38 9.09 35.66
C SER A 142 79.49 10.10 34.95
N ASN A 143 79.96 11.35 34.92
CA ASN A 143 79.45 12.33 33.98
C ASN A 143 79.90 11.93 32.56
N GLU A 144 79.16 11.04 31.91
CA GLU A 144 79.04 11.13 30.45
C GLU A 144 78.36 12.48 30.15
N PRO A 145 78.79 13.22 29.11
CA PRO A 145 78.20 14.51 28.84
C PRO A 145 76.75 14.31 28.43
N LEU A 146 75.85 15.13 28.96
CA LEU A 146 74.40 15.02 28.72
C LEU A 146 74.07 14.95 27.20
N GLU A 147 74.85 15.67 26.38
CA GLU A 147 74.79 15.65 24.92
C GLU A 147 75.01 14.26 24.29
N ASP A 148 75.93 13.43 24.79
CA ASP A 148 76.20 12.11 24.19
C ASP A 148 75.04 11.14 24.44
N HIS A 149 74.41 11.21 25.63
CA HIS A 149 73.23 10.42 25.96
C HIS A 149 72.02 10.84 25.10
N ILE A 150 71.78 12.15 24.98
CA ILE A 150 70.73 12.75 24.14
C ILE A 150 70.93 12.39 22.66
N ASN A 151 72.16 12.48 22.14
CA ASN A 151 72.47 12.13 20.76
C ASN A 151 72.27 10.64 20.49
N ASN A 152 72.68 9.76 21.42
CA ASN A 152 72.51 8.32 21.30
C ASN A 152 71.02 7.91 21.34
N ILE A 153 70.19 8.55 22.17
CA ILE A 153 68.73 8.37 22.15
C ILE A 153 68.16 8.83 20.80
N SER A 154 68.60 9.98 20.28
CA SER A 154 68.14 10.53 18.99
C SER A 154 68.52 9.62 17.80
N GLU A 155 69.75 9.10 17.75
CA GLU A 155 70.18 8.13 16.73
C GLU A 155 69.43 6.79 16.86
N THR A 156 69.21 6.31 18.09
CA THR A 156 68.44 5.08 18.35
C THR A 156 66.99 5.22 17.86
N LEU A 157 66.33 6.35 18.15
CA LEU A 157 64.98 6.64 17.68
C LEU A 157 64.92 6.73 16.15
N ASP A 158 65.90 7.37 15.49
CA ASP A 158 65.97 7.41 14.03
C ASP A 158 66.13 6.01 13.40
N ILE A 159 66.97 5.16 13.98
CA ILE A 159 67.13 3.77 13.55
C ILE A 159 65.81 3.01 13.68
N LEU A 160 65.11 3.12 14.82
CA LEU A 160 63.83 2.43 15.05
C LEU A 160 62.70 2.94 14.15
N ILE A 161 62.66 4.25 13.86
CA ILE A 161 61.75 4.87 12.90
C ILE A 161 62.01 4.31 11.49
N ILE A 162 63.27 4.22 11.05
CA ILE A 162 63.66 3.66 9.75
C ILE A 162 63.33 2.15 9.67
N GLU A 163 63.57 1.39 10.73
CA GLU A 163 63.25 -0.04 10.83
C GLU A 163 61.74 -0.32 11.02
N ARG A 164 60.89 0.72 11.14
CA ARG A 164 59.44 0.63 11.39
C ARG A 164 59.06 -0.08 12.70
N LYS A 165 59.97 -0.08 13.68
CA LYS A 165 59.76 -0.62 15.03
C LYS A 165 59.06 0.42 15.91
N PHE A 166 57.86 0.81 15.49
CA PHE A 166 57.15 1.92 16.11
C PHE A 166 56.80 1.68 17.58
N ASP A 167 56.54 0.44 18.01
CA ASP A 167 56.23 0.14 19.42
C ASP A 167 57.45 0.35 20.33
N GLU A 168 58.63 -0.15 19.92
CA GLU A 168 59.92 0.05 20.61
C GLU A 168 60.29 1.54 20.69
N ALA A 169 60.06 2.29 19.61
CA ALA A 169 60.30 3.73 19.58
C ALA A 169 59.35 4.53 20.49
N ILE A 170 58.08 4.12 20.60
CA ILE A 170 57.10 4.76 21.49
C ILE A 170 57.43 4.47 22.96
N GLU A 171 57.85 3.26 23.30
CA GLU A 171 58.28 2.92 24.67
C GLU A 171 59.48 3.77 25.13
N ILE A 172 60.46 4.02 24.26
CA ILE A 172 61.59 4.92 24.56
C ILE A 172 61.10 6.36 24.76
N ILE A 173 60.17 6.85 23.94
CA ILE A 173 59.58 8.19 24.06
C ILE A 173 58.76 8.33 25.35
N GLU A 174 58.01 7.31 25.77
CA GLU A 174 57.22 7.30 27.00
C GLU A 174 58.10 7.27 28.27
N LEU A 175 59.26 6.59 28.21
CA LEU A 175 60.24 6.57 29.31
C LEU A 175 60.96 7.92 29.46
N GLU A 176 61.45 8.48 28.35
CA GLU A 176 62.27 9.71 28.39
C GLU A 176 61.47 11.00 28.58
N GLN A 177 60.14 10.99 28.35
CA GLN A 177 59.25 12.12 28.68
C GLN A 177 59.18 12.46 30.19
N GLN A 178 59.81 11.66 31.06
CA GLN A 178 59.94 11.97 32.49
C GLN A 178 61.18 12.85 32.79
N ASN A 179 62.09 13.05 31.83
CA ASN A 179 63.32 13.83 31.98
C ASN A 179 63.20 15.23 31.34
N PRO A 180 63.09 16.32 32.13
CA PRO A 180 62.81 17.67 31.61
C PRO A 180 63.95 18.31 30.81
N GLU A 181 65.15 17.71 30.78
CA GLU A 181 66.29 18.21 30.01
C GLU A 181 66.27 17.72 28.54
N ASN A 182 65.45 16.71 28.21
CA ASN A 182 65.42 16.06 26.89
C ASN A 182 64.25 16.53 25.98
N ASP A 183 63.35 17.37 26.49
CA ASP A 183 62.04 17.72 25.90
C ASP A 183 62.08 18.14 24.42
N SER A 184 63.07 18.94 23.99
CA SER A 184 63.07 19.51 22.63
C SER A 184 63.33 18.46 21.53
N ILE A 185 64.23 17.51 21.78
CA ILE A 185 64.61 16.48 20.81
C ILE A 185 63.59 15.34 20.83
N ILE A 186 63.06 14.98 22.00
CA ILE A 186 61.94 14.04 22.12
C ILE A 186 60.71 14.58 21.38
N SER A 187 60.42 15.89 21.52
CA SER A 187 59.35 16.57 20.77
C SER A 187 59.54 16.46 19.25
N GLU A 188 60.74 16.72 18.74
CA GLU A 188 61.02 16.61 17.30
C GLU A 188 60.86 15.16 16.78
N ARG A 189 61.38 14.16 17.49
CA ARG A 189 61.23 12.74 17.11
C ARG A 189 59.80 12.24 17.26
N LYS A 190 59.05 12.72 18.26
CA LYS A 190 57.62 12.46 18.43
C LYS A 190 56.81 12.96 17.23
N VAL A 191 57.10 14.17 16.73
CA VAL A 191 56.48 14.71 15.51
C VAL A 191 56.86 13.87 14.29
N ALA A 192 58.14 13.52 14.12
CA ALA A 192 58.60 12.70 12.99
C ALA A 192 57.91 11.31 12.95
N LEU A 193 57.77 10.66 14.10
CA LEU A 193 57.10 9.37 14.24
C LEU A 193 55.58 9.47 14.05
N SER A 194 54.94 10.55 14.54
CA SER A 194 53.53 10.87 14.26
C SER A 194 53.27 11.04 12.75
N VAL A 195 54.13 11.77 12.03
CA VAL A 195 54.03 11.94 10.58
C VAL A 195 54.15 10.59 9.85
N GLN A 196 55.07 9.70 10.26
CA GLN A 196 55.17 8.37 9.64
C GLN A 196 53.95 7.48 9.91
N LEU A 197 53.40 7.49 11.13
CA LEU A 197 52.16 6.76 11.44
C LEU A 197 50.96 7.29 10.65
N SER A 198 50.89 8.61 10.44
CA SER A 198 49.88 9.26 9.59
C SER A 198 49.97 8.78 8.15
N LEU A 199 51.17 8.80 7.56
CA LEU A 199 51.42 8.31 6.19
C LEU A 199 51.13 6.80 6.01
N LEU A 200 51.20 6.02 7.09
CA LEU A 200 50.74 4.63 7.08
C LEU A 200 49.21 4.55 7.10
N ALA A 201 48.54 5.30 7.98
CA ALA A 201 47.09 5.32 8.09
C ALA A 201 46.37 5.81 6.81
N GLU A 202 46.94 6.81 6.11
CA GLU A 202 46.40 7.34 4.85
C GLU A 202 46.59 6.43 3.63
N ASN A 203 47.24 5.27 3.77
CA ASN A 203 47.48 4.36 2.64
C ASN A 203 46.19 3.62 2.22
N PRO A 204 45.68 3.79 0.98
CA PRO A 204 44.41 3.19 0.55
C PRO A 204 44.37 1.65 0.52
N ARG A 205 45.51 0.98 0.70
CA ARG A 205 45.63 -0.49 0.75
C ARG A 205 45.95 -1.03 2.15
N ILE A 206 45.89 -0.20 3.19
CA ILE A 206 46.11 -0.64 4.56
C ILE A 206 45.02 -1.65 4.97
N THR A 207 45.39 -2.70 5.70
CA THR A 207 44.38 -3.58 6.30
C THR A 207 43.80 -2.92 7.55
N VAL A 208 42.53 -3.20 7.87
CA VAL A 208 41.85 -2.65 9.07
C VAL A 208 42.68 -2.88 10.36
N SER A 209 43.34 -4.04 10.48
CA SER A 209 44.21 -4.33 11.64
C SER A 209 45.51 -3.52 11.67
N GLU A 210 46.10 -3.20 10.52
CA GLU A 210 47.27 -2.31 10.45
C GLU A 210 46.88 -0.85 10.73
N LEU A 211 45.71 -0.42 10.24
CA LEU A 211 45.14 0.89 10.54
C LEU A 211 44.92 1.05 12.04
N HIS A 212 44.21 0.11 12.69
CA HIS A 212 43.99 0.16 14.15
C HIS A 212 45.31 0.22 14.93
N LYS A 213 46.36 -0.51 14.50
CA LYS A 213 47.68 -0.41 15.13
C LYS A 213 48.33 0.96 14.94
N ALA A 214 48.25 1.55 13.75
CA ALA A 214 48.79 2.88 13.49
C ALA A 214 48.05 3.96 14.31
N LEU A 215 46.72 3.88 14.37
CA LEU A 215 45.89 4.80 15.14
C LEU A 215 46.11 4.66 16.65
N LEU A 216 46.17 3.44 17.19
CA LEU A 216 46.43 3.22 18.62
C LEU A 216 47.84 3.70 19.04
N ARG A 217 48.82 3.61 18.13
CA ARG A 217 50.15 4.21 18.32
C ARG A 217 50.11 5.74 18.31
N LEU A 218 49.30 6.37 17.46
CA LEU A 218 49.05 7.82 17.50
C LEU A 218 48.38 8.24 18.83
N CYS A 219 47.42 7.45 19.33
CA CYS A 219 46.80 7.70 20.63
C CYS A 219 47.80 7.59 21.80
N ARG A 220 48.73 6.63 21.79
CA ARG A 220 49.83 6.55 22.78
C ARG A 220 50.71 7.80 22.80
N LEU A 221 50.92 8.45 21.64
CA LEU A 221 51.65 9.71 21.53
C LEU A 221 50.83 10.92 22.03
N GLY A 222 49.54 10.74 22.33
CA GLY A 222 48.62 11.81 22.72
C GLY A 222 47.93 12.51 21.53
N GLU A 223 48.12 12.04 20.30
CA GLU A 223 47.57 12.62 19.07
C GLU A 223 46.13 12.13 18.79
N ASN A 224 45.27 12.12 19.82
CA ASN A 224 43.94 11.48 19.78
C ASN A 224 43.01 12.09 18.72
N HIS A 225 42.96 13.43 18.61
CA HIS A 225 42.13 14.10 17.59
C HIS A 225 42.58 13.76 16.17
N HIS A 226 43.90 13.71 15.94
CA HIS A 226 44.47 13.37 14.64
C HIS A 226 44.24 11.89 14.27
N ALA A 227 44.32 10.98 15.25
CA ALA A 227 43.93 9.59 15.08
C ALA A 227 42.44 9.44 14.74
N ASN A 228 41.56 10.19 15.41
CA ASN A 228 40.13 10.20 15.13
C ASN A 228 39.84 10.72 13.71
N ASP A 229 40.40 11.88 13.32
CA ASP A 229 40.22 12.43 11.96
C ASP A 229 40.73 11.48 10.87
N LEU A 230 41.91 10.88 11.03
CA LEU A 230 42.42 9.87 10.09
C LEU A 230 41.49 8.65 9.97
N MET A 231 40.88 8.21 11.07
CA MET A 231 39.91 7.11 11.07
C MET A 231 38.62 7.49 10.32
N LEU A 232 38.05 8.67 10.58
CA LEU A 232 36.85 9.16 9.89
C LEU A 232 37.12 9.30 8.39
N ARG A 233 38.25 9.89 8.00
CA ARG A 233 38.68 10.00 6.60
C ARG A 233 38.85 8.65 5.91
N TYR A 234 39.37 7.63 6.61
CA TYR A 234 39.44 6.26 6.08
C TYR A 234 38.04 5.67 5.83
N TYR A 235 37.14 5.71 6.82
CA TYR A 235 35.81 5.12 6.68
C TYR A 235 34.94 5.85 5.64
N HIS A 236 35.04 7.18 5.55
CA HIS A 236 34.46 7.97 4.47
C HIS A 236 34.90 7.46 3.09
N GLN A 237 36.21 7.30 2.87
CA GLN A 237 36.74 6.81 1.61
C GLN A 237 36.34 5.36 1.30
N GLN A 238 36.16 4.49 2.31
CA GLN A 238 35.60 3.15 2.12
C GLN A 238 34.13 3.20 1.68
N ILE A 239 33.32 4.07 2.30
CA ILE A 239 31.92 4.29 1.93
C ILE A 239 31.81 4.80 0.49
N GLU A 240 32.57 5.84 0.11
CA GLU A 240 32.58 6.34 -1.28
C GLU A 240 32.98 5.26 -2.29
N ASN A 241 34.03 4.50 -1.99
CA ASN A 241 34.51 3.42 -2.87
C ASN A 241 33.45 2.34 -3.06
N GLU A 242 32.81 1.85 -1.99
CA GLU A 242 31.78 0.80 -2.10
C GLU A 242 30.47 1.32 -2.72
N ILE A 243 30.09 2.57 -2.50
CA ILE A 243 28.98 3.19 -3.24
C ILE A 243 29.31 3.25 -4.74
N HIS A 244 30.56 3.57 -5.10
CA HIS A 244 31.02 3.59 -6.48
C HIS A 244 31.10 2.18 -7.10
N THR A 245 31.55 1.16 -6.36
CA THR A 245 31.56 -0.24 -6.85
C THR A 245 30.14 -0.73 -7.12
N LEU A 246 29.20 -0.48 -6.20
CA LEU A 246 27.78 -0.81 -6.34
C LEU A 246 27.18 -0.12 -7.57
N LYS A 247 27.36 1.20 -7.72
CA LYS A 247 26.87 1.96 -8.89
C LYS A 247 27.47 1.47 -10.22
N CYS A 248 28.76 1.12 -10.25
CA CYS A 248 29.38 0.59 -11.46
C CYS A 248 28.96 -0.85 -11.79
N SER A 249 28.49 -1.61 -10.81
CA SER A 249 28.19 -3.04 -10.99
C SER A 249 26.93 -3.31 -11.82
N ASN A 250 25.94 -2.39 -11.82
CA ASN A 250 24.80 -2.24 -12.76
C ASN A 250 23.99 -3.51 -13.19
N TYR A 251 24.17 -4.66 -12.52
CA TYR A 251 23.52 -5.94 -12.83
C TYR A 251 22.57 -6.42 -11.72
N PHE A 252 22.45 -5.66 -10.63
CA PHE A 252 21.56 -6.02 -9.52
C PHE A 252 20.12 -5.56 -9.80
N CYS A 253 19.15 -6.43 -9.48
CA CYS A 253 17.76 -6.01 -9.37
C CYS A 253 17.66 -4.88 -8.32
N ASN A 254 16.77 -3.94 -8.56
CA ASN A 254 16.65 -2.68 -7.81
C ASN A 254 16.59 -2.89 -6.28
N GLU A 255 15.83 -3.89 -5.82
CA GLU A 255 15.73 -4.29 -4.40
C GLU A 255 17.06 -4.74 -3.79
N ILE A 256 17.92 -5.41 -4.57
CA ILE A 256 19.21 -5.89 -4.11
C ILE A 256 20.17 -4.71 -3.94
N TYR A 257 20.15 -3.74 -4.86
CA TYR A 257 21.00 -2.55 -4.78
C TYR A 257 20.76 -1.78 -3.48
N ILE A 258 19.51 -1.42 -3.18
CA ILE A 258 19.20 -0.60 -2.00
C ILE A 258 19.49 -1.37 -0.69
N THR A 259 19.27 -2.68 -0.68
CA THR A 259 19.60 -3.56 0.45
C THR A 259 21.11 -3.64 0.70
N GLN A 260 21.93 -3.79 -0.35
CA GLN A 260 23.39 -3.76 -0.17
C GLN A 260 23.87 -2.36 0.21
N LEU A 261 23.31 -1.29 -0.37
CA LEU A 261 23.67 0.09 -0.04
C LEU A 261 23.43 0.40 1.45
N ALA A 262 22.23 0.09 1.97
CA ALA A 262 21.91 0.28 3.38
C ALA A 262 22.86 -0.53 4.28
N LYS A 263 23.06 -1.81 3.95
CA LYS A 263 23.97 -2.69 4.67
C LYS A 263 25.40 -2.15 4.70
N VAL A 264 25.94 -1.69 3.55
CA VAL A 264 27.29 -1.14 3.46
C VAL A 264 27.44 0.11 4.32
N VAL A 265 26.61 1.14 4.11
CA VAL A 265 26.76 2.42 4.83
C VAL A 265 26.59 2.23 6.33
N PHE A 266 25.46 1.64 6.78
CA PHE A 266 25.20 1.51 8.21
C PHE A 266 26.18 0.54 8.90
N SER A 267 26.68 -0.51 8.22
CA SER A 267 27.71 -1.38 8.82
C SER A 267 29.10 -0.74 8.88
N LEU A 268 29.45 0.17 7.96
CA LEU A 268 30.71 0.93 8.02
C LEU A 268 30.66 2.03 9.09
N ILE A 269 29.51 2.70 9.25
CA ILE A 269 29.26 3.60 10.40
C ILE A 269 29.41 2.83 11.72
N SER A 270 28.82 1.63 11.81
CA SER A 270 28.94 0.77 13.01
C SER A 270 30.37 0.31 13.32
N GLN A 271 31.14 -0.02 12.28
CA GLN A 271 32.57 -0.37 12.40
C GLN A 271 33.42 0.83 12.82
N CYS A 272 33.12 2.03 12.31
CA CYS A 272 33.76 3.27 12.73
C CYS A 272 33.48 3.58 14.20
N ALA A 273 32.22 3.50 14.65
CA ALA A 273 31.86 3.67 16.06
C ALA A 273 32.57 2.66 16.98
N THR A 274 32.62 1.38 16.57
CA THR A 274 33.36 0.33 17.29
C THR A 274 34.87 0.63 17.35
N SER A 275 35.43 1.15 16.27
CA SER A 275 36.84 1.56 16.20
C SER A 275 37.14 2.76 17.09
N PHE A 276 36.22 3.73 17.15
CA PHE A 276 36.31 4.89 18.04
C PHE A 276 36.37 4.49 19.52
N VAL A 277 35.50 3.58 19.95
CA VAL A 277 35.49 3.05 21.33
C VAL A 277 36.76 2.26 21.63
N MET A 278 37.34 1.57 20.64
CA MET A 278 38.63 0.87 20.80
C MET A 278 39.80 1.85 21.03
N LEU A 279 39.77 3.02 20.39
CA LEU A 279 40.86 4.00 20.46
C LEU A 279 40.77 4.92 21.70
N ASN A 280 39.56 5.42 22.01
CA ASN A 280 39.34 6.41 23.06
C ASN A 280 38.79 5.80 24.36
N GLY A 281 38.48 4.50 24.37
CA GLY A 281 37.81 3.81 25.46
C GLY A 281 36.29 3.99 25.45
N GLU A 282 35.60 3.36 26.39
CA GLU A 282 34.15 3.55 26.61
C GLU A 282 33.88 4.92 27.26
N THR A 283 33.82 5.98 26.45
CA THR A 283 33.29 7.27 26.87
C THR A 283 31.76 7.20 26.96
N MET A 284 31.15 7.89 27.94
CA MET A 284 29.68 7.91 28.08
C MET A 284 28.99 8.53 26.86
N ASP A 285 29.61 9.57 26.29
CA ASP A 285 29.18 10.30 25.11
C ASP A 285 30.27 10.20 24.03
N TYR A 286 29.87 10.18 22.76
CA TYR A 286 30.81 10.30 21.63
C TYR A 286 31.28 11.75 21.45
N THR A 287 32.43 11.93 20.79
CA THR A 287 32.84 13.27 20.32
C THR A 287 31.85 13.80 19.29
N THR A 288 31.68 15.12 19.27
CA THR A 288 30.84 15.82 18.28
C THR A 288 31.27 15.48 16.85
N GLU A 289 32.59 15.35 16.61
CA GLU A 289 33.21 14.96 15.34
C GLU A 289 32.63 13.65 14.77
N LEU A 290 32.51 12.59 15.59
CA LEU A 290 31.95 11.29 15.13
C LEU A 290 30.45 11.39 14.86
N ILE A 291 29.72 12.15 15.67
CA ILE A 291 28.28 12.36 15.51
C ILE A 291 28.01 13.12 14.20
N GLU A 292 28.69 14.24 13.97
CA GLU A 292 28.60 15.03 12.73
C GLU A 292 28.94 14.19 11.50
N TRP A 293 30.06 13.46 11.53
CA TRP A 293 30.44 12.53 10.46
C TRP A 293 29.35 11.48 10.18
N SER A 294 28.77 10.87 11.22
CA SER A 294 27.73 9.85 11.04
C SER A 294 26.44 10.41 10.41
N PHE A 295 26.11 11.69 10.64
CA PHE A 295 25.03 12.38 9.94
C PHE A 295 25.36 12.69 8.48
N ASP A 296 26.59 13.07 8.17
CA ASP A 296 27.03 13.33 6.80
C ASP A 296 27.06 12.05 5.95
N GLU A 297 27.55 10.92 6.48
CA GLU A 297 27.46 9.62 5.78
C GLU A 297 26.01 9.15 5.60
N THR A 298 25.15 9.38 6.61
CA THR A 298 23.71 9.10 6.49
C THR A 298 23.07 9.98 5.41
N LYS A 299 23.53 11.22 5.23
CA LYS A 299 23.07 12.09 4.15
C LYS A 299 23.50 11.57 2.77
N VAL A 300 24.74 11.08 2.61
CA VAL A 300 25.20 10.43 1.37
C VAL A 300 24.33 9.22 1.02
N TYR A 301 23.92 8.43 2.03
CA TYR A 301 22.92 7.37 1.86
C TYR A 301 21.58 7.92 1.36
N VAL A 302 21.04 8.95 2.00
CA VAL A 302 19.74 9.56 1.61
C VAL A 302 19.77 10.11 0.18
N ASP A 303 20.85 10.77 -0.23
CA ASP A 303 20.99 11.30 -1.60
C ASP A 303 20.96 10.15 -2.64
N CYS A 304 21.59 9.02 -2.33
CA CYS A 304 21.53 7.81 -3.16
C CYS A 304 20.16 7.11 -3.12
N PHE A 305 19.47 7.16 -1.97
CA PHE A 305 18.15 6.59 -1.74
C PHE A 305 17.05 7.35 -2.50
N ASN A 306 17.11 8.68 -2.49
CA ASN A 306 16.18 9.55 -3.22
C ASN A 306 16.32 9.34 -4.73
N GLY A 307 17.54 9.36 -5.26
CA GLY A 307 17.79 9.06 -6.67
C GLY A 307 17.43 7.63 -7.09
N PHE A 308 17.39 6.68 -6.14
CA PHE A 308 16.85 5.35 -6.37
C PHE A 308 15.32 5.40 -6.52
N ILE A 309 14.57 5.97 -5.56
CA ILE A 309 13.10 6.00 -5.62
C ILE A 309 12.60 6.70 -6.88
N GLU A 310 13.20 7.81 -7.30
CA GLU A 310 12.83 8.52 -8.53
C GLU A 310 12.90 7.65 -9.80
N SER A 311 13.65 6.54 -9.75
CA SER A 311 13.77 5.58 -10.86
C SER A 311 12.81 4.39 -10.79
N ILE A 312 12.07 4.21 -9.69
CA ILE A 312 11.19 3.05 -9.44
C ILE A 312 9.73 3.38 -9.69
N SER A 313 9.06 2.50 -10.45
CA SER A 313 7.62 2.59 -10.74
C SER A 313 6.74 1.78 -9.78
N GLU A 314 7.27 0.81 -9.05
CA GLU A 314 6.49 -0.13 -8.22
C GLU A 314 6.50 0.30 -6.74
N LEU A 315 5.31 0.47 -6.15
CA LEU A 315 5.15 0.95 -4.78
C LEU A 315 5.71 -0.02 -3.75
N SER A 316 5.46 -1.32 -3.89
CA SER A 316 5.99 -2.40 -3.05
C SER A 316 7.51 -2.34 -2.90
N THR A 317 8.26 -2.22 -4.01
CA THR A 317 9.73 -2.08 -4.00
C THR A 317 10.18 -0.79 -3.29
N ILE A 318 9.44 0.32 -3.42
CA ILE A 318 9.74 1.56 -2.70
C ILE A 318 9.54 1.37 -1.19
N VAL A 319 8.45 0.73 -0.77
CA VAL A 319 8.17 0.48 0.65
C VAL A 319 9.20 -0.48 1.26
N GLU A 320 9.55 -1.56 0.55
CA GLU A 320 10.58 -2.50 0.99
C GLU A 320 11.95 -1.82 1.13
N ALA A 321 12.31 -0.94 0.19
CA ALA A 321 13.52 -0.12 0.27
C ALA A 321 13.55 0.73 1.56
N VAL A 322 12.44 1.38 1.90
CA VAL A 322 12.34 2.16 3.14
C VAL A 322 12.43 1.25 4.37
N ARG A 323 11.71 0.13 4.38
CA ARG A 323 11.71 -0.85 5.48
C ARG A 323 13.13 -1.35 5.78
N VAL A 324 13.91 -1.66 4.73
CA VAL A 324 15.30 -2.09 4.83
C VAL A 324 16.21 -0.96 5.33
N SER A 325 16.01 0.28 4.88
CA SER A 325 16.73 1.47 5.38
C SER A 325 16.56 1.64 6.90
N VAL A 326 15.31 1.62 7.36
CA VAL A 326 14.91 1.76 8.76
C VAL A 326 15.49 0.63 9.60
N MET A 327 15.36 -0.61 9.13
CA MET A 327 15.89 -1.80 9.79
C MET A 327 17.40 -1.70 10.01
N PHE A 328 18.20 -1.41 8.98
CA PHE A 328 19.65 -1.28 9.15
C PHE A 328 20.05 -0.06 10.00
N CYS A 329 19.35 1.07 9.91
CA CYS A 329 19.63 2.24 10.72
C CYS A 329 19.36 1.99 12.21
N SER A 330 18.27 1.30 12.55
CA SER A 330 17.90 0.98 13.95
C SER A 330 18.94 0.11 14.69
N LEU A 331 19.78 -0.64 13.96
CA LEU A 331 20.87 -1.42 14.56
C LEU A 331 21.96 -0.53 15.21
N LEU A 332 22.04 0.75 14.82
CA LEU A 332 23.00 1.72 15.37
C LEU A 332 22.54 2.30 16.72
N ASP A 333 21.26 2.19 17.07
CA ASP A 333 20.74 2.61 18.38
C ASP A 333 21.38 1.78 19.52
N ALA A 334 21.72 0.51 19.25
CA ALA A 334 22.47 -0.35 20.18
C ALA A 334 23.88 0.18 20.50
N GLN A 335 24.44 1.02 19.62
CA GLN A 335 25.71 1.71 19.79
C GLN A 335 25.53 3.17 20.24
N ARG A 336 24.32 3.59 20.64
CA ARG A 336 23.95 4.98 21.02
C ARG A 336 24.02 6.01 19.88
N LEU A 337 24.04 5.57 18.62
CA LEU A 337 24.00 6.46 17.45
C LEU A 337 22.55 6.60 16.95
N MET A 338 21.83 7.57 17.53
CA MET A 338 20.41 7.84 17.29
C MET A 338 20.15 8.50 15.91
N LEU A 339 20.45 7.80 14.82
CA LEU A 339 20.35 8.32 13.45
C LEU A 339 18.96 8.16 12.82
N LEU A 340 18.13 7.25 13.35
CA LEU A 340 16.83 6.92 12.77
C LEU A 340 15.87 8.12 12.62
N PRO A 341 15.72 9.04 13.60
CA PRO A 341 14.85 10.21 13.43
C PRO A 341 15.30 11.11 12.27
N PHE A 342 16.61 11.32 12.13
CA PHE A 342 17.19 12.12 11.04
C PHE A 342 16.99 11.45 9.68
N LEU A 343 17.17 10.13 9.60
CA LEU A 343 16.92 9.37 8.38
C LEU A 343 15.48 9.54 7.90
N ILE A 344 14.50 9.37 8.81
CA ILE A 344 13.07 9.54 8.51
C ILE A 344 12.76 10.98 8.07
N ASP A 345 13.24 11.99 8.80
CA ASP A 345 13.02 13.40 8.48
C ASP A 345 13.63 13.84 7.13
N ARG A 346 14.65 13.12 6.64
CA ARG A 346 15.30 13.41 5.35
C ARG A 346 14.71 12.64 4.17
N ILE A 347 14.20 11.44 4.42
CA ILE A 347 13.58 10.58 3.40
C ILE A 347 12.10 10.92 3.17
N ARG A 348 11.35 11.29 4.22
CA ARG A 348 9.90 11.52 4.17
C ARG A 348 9.46 12.47 3.04
N PRO A 349 10.06 13.66 2.81
CA PRO A 349 9.59 14.58 1.77
C PRO A 349 9.67 13.97 0.35
N SER A 350 10.72 13.20 0.07
CA SER A 350 10.89 12.53 -1.23
C SER A 350 9.87 11.40 -1.40
N LEU A 351 9.61 10.62 -0.33
CA LEU A 351 8.56 9.61 -0.33
C LEU A 351 7.17 10.20 -0.56
N GLU A 352 6.85 11.35 0.04
CA GLU A 352 5.54 12.00 -0.13
C GLU A 352 5.27 12.42 -1.58
N VAL A 353 6.28 12.98 -2.26
CA VAL A 353 6.19 13.36 -3.69
C VAL A 353 5.99 12.13 -4.59
N VAL A 354 6.70 11.04 -4.31
CA VAL A 354 6.60 9.82 -5.12
C VAL A 354 5.31 9.07 -4.83
N LEU A 355 4.89 8.96 -3.56
CA LEU A 355 3.62 8.38 -3.15
C LEU A 355 2.43 9.13 -3.79
N PHE A 356 2.48 10.47 -3.83
CA PHE A 356 1.49 11.28 -4.56
C PHE A 356 1.46 10.91 -6.05
N SER A 357 2.62 10.79 -6.68
CA SER A 357 2.76 10.41 -8.10
C SER A 357 2.23 8.99 -8.39
N GLN A 358 2.40 8.07 -7.43
CA GLN A 358 1.83 6.72 -7.49
C GLN A 358 0.30 6.75 -7.37
N PHE A 359 -0.26 7.54 -6.46
CA PHE A 359 -1.71 7.76 -6.38
C PHE A 359 -2.29 8.39 -7.66
N GLU A 360 -1.58 9.33 -8.32
CA GLU A 360 -1.98 9.83 -9.65
C GLU A 360 -1.91 8.75 -10.74
N HIS A 361 -0.93 7.84 -10.68
CA HIS A 361 -0.83 6.70 -11.59
C HIS A 361 -2.03 5.75 -11.41
N PHE A 362 -2.35 5.37 -10.16
CA PHE A 362 -3.52 4.56 -9.85
C PHE A 362 -4.85 5.24 -10.25
N GLY A 363 -4.94 6.57 -10.14
CA GLY A 363 -6.05 7.35 -10.69
C GLY A 363 -6.28 7.10 -12.19
N LYS A 364 -5.20 7.05 -13.00
CA LYS A 364 -5.26 6.74 -14.43
C LYS A 364 -5.60 5.26 -14.70
N VAL A 365 -5.15 4.34 -13.84
CA VAL A 365 -5.55 2.92 -13.91
C VAL A 365 -7.07 2.77 -13.71
N ILE A 366 -7.65 3.55 -12.78
CA ILE A 366 -9.10 3.60 -12.55
C ILE A 366 -9.84 4.13 -13.77
N GLU A 367 -9.37 5.20 -14.42
CA GLU A 367 -9.93 5.68 -15.70
C GLU A 367 -9.91 4.58 -16.78
N ILE A 368 -8.83 3.79 -16.88
CA ILE A 368 -8.70 2.72 -17.89
C ILE A 368 -9.70 1.58 -17.67
N PHE A 369 -9.88 1.08 -16.44
CA PHE A 369 -10.79 -0.05 -16.23
C PHE A 369 -12.27 0.33 -16.16
N THR A 370 -12.58 1.60 -15.84
CA THR A 370 -13.95 2.14 -15.91
C THR A 370 -14.39 2.47 -17.33
N ALA A 371 -13.46 2.82 -18.23
CA ALA A 371 -13.71 3.02 -19.65
C ALA A 371 -14.40 1.83 -20.34
N VAL A 372 -14.12 0.62 -19.85
CA VAL A 372 -14.58 -0.65 -20.42
C VAL A 372 -15.65 -1.35 -19.58
N ASP A 373 -16.16 -0.72 -18.51
CA ASP A 373 -17.21 -1.32 -17.68
C ASP A 373 -18.56 -1.32 -18.41
N CYS A 374 -19.33 -2.40 -18.23
CA CYS A 374 -20.71 -2.53 -18.69
C CYS A 374 -21.74 -1.95 -17.70
N TRP A 375 -21.32 -1.64 -16.46
CA TRP A 375 -22.17 -1.15 -15.38
C TRP A 375 -23.25 -2.16 -14.94
N ASP A 376 -22.99 -3.45 -15.15
CA ASP A 376 -23.80 -4.54 -14.60
C ASP A 376 -23.34 -4.87 -13.17
N LEU A 377 -24.26 -5.28 -12.29
CA LEU A 377 -23.94 -5.72 -10.93
C LEU A 377 -23.69 -7.23 -10.90
N ASP A 378 -22.58 -7.62 -10.30
CA ASP A 378 -22.23 -8.99 -9.95
C ASP A 378 -22.16 -9.15 -8.42
N ARG A 379 -22.26 -10.40 -7.95
CA ARG A 379 -22.13 -10.75 -6.53
C ARG A 379 -20.70 -11.17 -6.23
N TYR A 380 -20.02 -10.41 -5.38
CA TYR A 380 -18.64 -10.68 -4.98
C TYR A 380 -18.56 -11.07 -3.50
N PHE A 381 -17.65 -11.99 -3.18
CA PHE A 381 -17.43 -12.49 -1.82
C PHE A 381 -16.45 -11.56 -1.08
N VAL A 382 -16.89 -10.96 0.02
CA VAL A 382 -16.15 -9.86 0.69
C VAL A 382 -15.05 -10.37 1.63
N TRP A 383 -15.20 -11.60 2.15
CA TRP A 383 -14.31 -12.19 3.16
C TRP A 383 -12.83 -12.25 2.73
N GLU A 384 -12.54 -12.46 1.45
CA GLU A 384 -11.16 -12.55 0.93
C GLU A 384 -10.46 -11.17 0.91
N ILE A 385 -11.22 -10.08 0.94
CA ILE A 385 -10.73 -8.70 0.94
C ILE A 385 -10.61 -8.13 2.37
N MET A 386 -11.43 -8.62 3.29
CA MET A 386 -11.40 -8.23 4.69
C MET A 386 -10.64 -9.28 5.52
N ASN A 387 -9.31 -9.10 5.64
CA ASN A 387 -8.44 -9.89 6.52
C ASN A 387 -9.18 -10.27 7.82
N GLY A 388 -9.38 -11.58 8.03
CA GLY A 388 -10.50 -12.17 8.78
C GLY A 388 -10.60 -11.89 10.28
N GLU A 389 -9.87 -10.91 10.80
CA GLU A 389 -9.90 -10.45 12.20
C GLU A 389 -10.97 -9.35 12.43
N CYS A 390 -11.45 -8.66 11.38
CA CYS A 390 -12.40 -7.55 11.51
C CYS A 390 -13.85 -8.01 11.85
N CYS A 391 -14.19 -9.29 11.67
CA CYS A 391 -15.52 -9.84 11.93
C CYS A 391 -15.66 -10.46 13.35
N SER A 392 -15.20 -9.75 14.39
CA SER A 392 -15.36 -10.21 15.77
C SER A 392 -16.78 -9.91 16.31
N THR A 393 -17.79 -10.67 15.89
CA THR A 393 -19.08 -10.71 16.63
C THR A 393 -19.74 -12.09 16.60
N ILE A 394 -19.62 -12.78 17.73
CA ILE A 394 -20.60 -13.71 18.33
C ILE A 394 -20.91 -15.00 17.55
N VAL A 395 -20.83 -16.11 18.28
CA VAL A 395 -21.26 -17.44 17.84
C VAL A 395 -22.74 -17.44 17.43
N GLY A 396 -23.01 -17.56 16.12
CA GLY A 396 -24.33 -17.79 15.57
C GLY A 396 -24.47 -17.32 14.11
N GLU A 397 -24.61 -18.29 13.19
CA GLU A 397 -24.97 -18.11 11.77
C GLU A 397 -23.92 -17.40 10.88
N GLU A 398 -23.02 -18.22 10.32
CA GLU A 398 -22.10 -17.85 9.23
C GLU A 398 -22.86 -17.63 7.91
N GLU A 399 -23.53 -16.48 7.75
CA GLU A 399 -23.91 -16.00 6.42
C GLU A 399 -22.69 -15.33 5.76
N ALA A 400 -22.20 -15.93 4.68
CA ALA A 400 -21.15 -15.37 3.84
C ALA A 400 -21.52 -13.96 3.35
N GLU A 401 -20.79 -12.92 3.79
CA GLU A 401 -21.00 -11.55 3.30
C GLU A 401 -20.66 -11.47 1.80
N PHE A 402 -21.70 -11.47 0.97
CA PHE A 402 -21.62 -11.09 -0.44
C PHE A 402 -22.00 -9.61 -0.59
N CYS A 403 -21.31 -8.90 -1.47
CA CYS A 403 -21.68 -7.53 -1.87
C CYS A 403 -22.07 -7.47 -3.35
N LEU A 404 -22.85 -6.45 -3.69
CA LEU A 404 -23.23 -6.12 -5.06
C LEU A 404 -22.34 -4.98 -5.56
N LEU A 405 -21.43 -5.30 -6.49
CA LEU A 405 -20.54 -4.33 -7.12
C LEU A 405 -20.58 -4.48 -8.63
N THR A 406 -20.21 -3.41 -9.33
CA THR A 406 -19.85 -3.51 -10.75
C THR A 406 -18.45 -4.08 -10.90
N ASN A 407 -18.10 -4.53 -12.10
CA ASN A 407 -16.75 -5.01 -12.42
C ASN A 407 -15.67 -3.93 -12.13
N SER A 408 -15.94 -2.65 -12.41
CA SER A 408 -15.04 -1.56 -12.00
C SER A 408 -15.02 -1.32 -10.50
N GLY A 409 -16.16 -1.47 -9.80
CA GLY A 409 -16.22 -1.34 -8.34
C GLY A 409 -15.42 -2.41 -7.60
N TRP A 410 -15.49 -3.67 -8.06
CA TRP A 410 -14.65 -4.74 -7.54
C TRP A 410 -13.16 -4.47 -7.81
N LYS A 411 -12.79 -4.12 -9.05
CA LYS A 411 -11.40 -3.77 -9.40
C LYS A 411 -10.87 -2.59 -8.60
N PHE A 412 -11.69 -1.58 -8.35
CA PHE A 412 -11.36 -0.45 -7.49
C PHE A 412 -11.09 -0.93 -6.05
N LEU A 413 -11.97 -1.77 -5.50
CA LEU A 413 -11.83 -2.30 -4.14
C LEU A 413 -10.55 -3.15 -4.00
N SER A 414 -10.30 -4.07 -4.92
CA SER A 414 -9.06 -4.88 -4.93
C SER A 414 -7.80 -4.02 -5.12
N LEU A 415 -7.85 -2.97 -5.95
CA LEU A 415 -6.73 -2.04 -6.12
C LEU A 415 -6.43 -1.28 -4.81
N VAL A 416 -7.47 -0.78 -4.14
CA VAL A 416 -7.32 -0.12 -2.82
C VAL A 416 -6.78 -1.09 -1.78
N GLN A 417 -7.15 -2.37 -1.80
CA GLN A 417 -6.59 -3.40 -0.93
C GLN A 417 -5.09 -3.62 -1.19
N THR A 418 -4.66 -3.83 -2.43
CA THR A 418 -3.24 -4.01 -2.75
C THR A 418 -2.41 -2.79 -2.35
N ILE A 419 -2.92 -1.58 -2.58
CA ILE A 419 -2.28 -0.34 -2.11
C ILE A 419 -2.24 -0.30 -0.57
N ALA A 420 -3.30 -0.71 0.12
CA ALA A 420 -3.36 -0.75 1.58
C ALA A 420 -2.31 -1.69 2.19
N GLU A 421 -2.18 -2.89 1.63
CA GLU A 421 -1.14 -3.87 2.00
C GLU A 421 0.26 -3.28 1.80
N ASP A 422 0.53 -2.68 0.64
CA ASP A 422 1.80 -2.02 0.33
C ASP A 422 2.11 -0.84 1.27
N VAL A 423 1.16 0.06 1.56
CA VAL A 423 1.45 1.28 2.36
C VAL A 423 1.44 1.07 3.87
N THR A 424 0.95 -0.07 4.38
CA THR A 424 0.86 -0.35 5.83
C THR A 424 2.19 -0.09 6.58
N PRO A 425 3.38 -0.53 6.10
CA PRO A 425 4.65 -0.27 6.77
C PRO A 425 5.04 1.22 6.87
N LEU A 426 4.50 2.08 6.00
CA LEU A 426 4.78 3.53 6.00
C LEU A 426 4.08 4.27 7.15
N ILE A 427 3.08 3.66 7.81
CA ILE A 427 2.41 4.27 8.97
C ILE A 427 3.40 4.47 10.13
N ALA A 428 4.33 3.53 10.34
CA ALA A 428 5.39 3.64 11.34
C ALA A 428 6.32 4.87 11.12
N LEU A 429 6.30 5.47 9.92
CA LEU A 429 7.09 6.64 9.52
C LEU A 429 6.32 7.96 9.66
N GLN A 430 5.11 7.92 10.22
CA GLN A 430 4.19 9.04 10.38
C GLN A 430 3.66 9.56 9.03
N MET A 431 3.60 8.72 7.98
CA MET A 431 3.04 9.08 6.67
C MET A 431 1.50 8.96 6.59
N GLU A 432 0.82 8.84 7.74
CA GLU A 432 -0.62 8.59 7.85
C GLU A 432 -1.47 9.56 7.01
N ASP A 433 -1.18 10.86 7.09
CA ASP A 433 -1.99 11.90 6.44
C ASP A 433 -1.83 11.88 4.90
N SER A 434 -0.64 11.54 4.39
CA SER A 434 -0.37 11.42 2.95
C SER A 434 -1.05 10.19 2.34
N ILE A 435 -1.01 9.05 3.04
CA ILE A 435 -1.74 7.82 2.68
C ILE A 435 -3.25 8.07 2.66
N PHE A 436 -3.76 8.69 3.72
CA PHE A 436 -5.18 8.99 3.89
C PHE A 436 -5.69 9.97 2.82
N SER A 437 -4.92 11.01 2.49
CA SER A 437 -5.22 11.91 1.38
C SER A 437 -5.19 11.18 0.02
N GLY A 438 -4.29 10.22 -0.16
CA GLY A 438 -4.23 9.36 -1.35
C GLY A 438 -5.53 8.57 -1.58
N PHE A 439 -6.02 7.87 -0.55
CA PHE A 439 -7.29 7.13 -0.64
C PHE A 439 -8.50 8.05 -0.89
N ILE A 440 -8.56 9.24 -0.28
CA ILE A 440 -9.58 10.26 -0.57
C ILE A 440 -9.52 10.69 -2.04
N ASN A 441 -8.32 10.89 -2.59
CA ASN A 441 -8.14 11.32 -3.98
C ASN A 441 -8.53 10.21 -4.97
N LEU A 442 -8.18 8.94 -4.71
CA LEU A 442 -8.62 7.81 -5.53
C LEU A 442 -10.14 7.67 -5.54
N PHE A 443 -10.78 7.77 -4.36
CA PHE A 443 -12.23 7.68 -4.26
C PHE A 443 -12.93 8.86 -4.95
N ASN A 444 -12.43 10.08 -4.81
CA ASN A 444 -12.91 11.25 -5.58
C ASN A 444 -12.78 11.02 -7.09
N ALA A 445 -11.63 10.55 -7.58
CA ALA A 445 -11.42 10.28 -9.00
C ALA A 445 -12.43 9.27 -9.53
N TYR A 446 -12.69 8.20 -8.77
CA TYR A 446 -13.70 7.21 -9.10
C TYR A 446 -15.14 7.78 -9.08
N VAL A 447 -15.50 8.57 -8.06
CA VAL A 447 -16.81 9.24 -7.98
C VAL A 447 -17.03 10.15 -9.19
N VAL A 448 -16.05 10.97 -9.58
CA VAL A 448 -16.14 11.86 -10.77
C VAL A 448 -16.35 11.06 -12.06
N ILE A 449 -15.82 9.85 -12.16
CA ILE A 449 -16.10 8.95 -13.28
C ILE A 449 -17.55 8.42 -13.24
N LEU A 450 -18.05 8.02 -12.06
CA LEU A 450 -19.43 7.58 -11.89
C LEU A 450 -20.45 8.70 -12.17
N GLU A 451 -20.16 9.94 -11.73
CA GLU A 451 -20.95 11.13 -12.07
C GLU A 451 -21.07 11.26 -13.59
N ARG A 452 -19.94 11.28 -14.31
CA ARG A 452 -19.89 11.33 -15.79
C ARG A 452 -20.65 10.18 -16.44
N ALA A 453 -20.57 8.96 -15.89
CA ALA A 453 -21.28 7.79 -16.40
C ALA A 453 -22.81 7.91 -16.27
N LEU A 454 -23.31 8.66 -15.28
CA LEU A 454 -24.73 8.98 -15.12
C LEU A 454 -25.20 10.11 -16.06
N ILE A 455 -24.35 11.10 -16.37
CA ILE A 455 -24.70 12.25 -17.22
C ILE A 455 -24.75 11.87 -18.71
N TYR A 456 -25.91 11.41 -19.17
CA TYR A 456 -26.19 11.28 -20.60
C TYR A 456 -26.61 12.64 -21.20
N GLU A 457 -25.65 13.43 -21.65
CA GLU A 457 -25.86 14.62 -22.49
C GLU A 457 -25.42 14.36 -23.94
N LYS A 458 -26.36 14.50 -24.89
CA LYS A 458 -26.07 14.34 -26.32
C LYS A 458 -25.07 15.38 -26.84
N ASP A 459 -25.07 16.57 -26.26
CA ASP A 459 -24.34 17.74 -26.77
C ASP A 459 -22.82 17.68 -26.45
N VAL A 460 -22.41 16.84 -25.48
CA VAL A 460 -21.00 16.62 -25.11
C VAL A 460 -20.26 15.72 -26.11
N ILE A 461 -21.00 14.83 -26.79
CA ILE A 461 -20.46 13.79 -27.68
C ILE A 461 -19.82 14.38 -28.95
N GLU A 462 -20.23 15.59 -29.38
CA GLU A 462 -19.68 16.20 -30.60
C GLU A 462 -18.26 16.79 -30.44
N ASN A 463 -17.75 16.97 -29.21
CA ASN A 463 -16.47 17.67 -28.98
C ASN A 463 -15.43 16.91 -28.13
N SER A 464 -15.75 15.72 -27.60
CA SER A 464 -14.77 14.89 -26.90
C SER A 464 -15.00 13.40 -27.12
N VAL A 465 -13.92 12.63 -27.29
CA VAL A 465 -13.96 11.17 -27.32
C VAL A 465 -14.32 10.69 -25.90
N PRO A 466 -15.43 9.96 -25.70
CA PRO A 466 -15.77 9.46 -24.36
C PRO A 466 -14.75 8.39 -23.94
N LEU A 467 -13.91 8.74 -22.97
CA LEU A 467 -13.07 7.79 -22.23
C LEU A 467 -13.87 6.99 -21.19
N THR A 468 -15.17 7.27 -21.02
CA THR A 468 -16.04 6.64 -20.04
C THR A 468 -17.27 6.06 -20.74
N ASN A 469 -17.60 4.80 -20.48
CA ASN A 469 -18.84 4.21 -20.97
C ASN A 469 -20.03 4.80 -20.19
N PHE A 470 -21.17 5.02 -20.84
CA PHE A 470 -22.34 5.62 -20.21
C PHE A 470 -23.32 4.56 -19.68
N GLY A 471 -23.97 4.83 -18.54
CA GLY A 471 -25.10 4.06 -18.06
C GLY A 471 -26.35 4.32 -18.91
N VAL A 472 -26.46 3.69 -20.08
CA VAL A 472 -27.53 3.97 -21.06
C VAL A 472 -28.90 3.51 -20.57
N SER A 473 -28.97 2.36 -19.90
CA SER A 473 -30.21 1.83 -19.33
C SER A 473 -30.48 2.35 -17.91
N LEU A 474 -31.76 2.33 -17.51
CA LEU A 474 -32.15 2.67 -16.15
C LEU A 474 -31.54 1.69 -15.13
N GLN A 475 -31.46 0.40 -15.47
CA GLN A 475 -30.85 -0.63 -14.63
C GLN A 475 -29.36 -0.32 -14.35
N GLN A 476 -28.58 0.03 -15.38
CA GLN A 476 -27.18 0.43 -15.22
C GLN A 476 -27.02 1.70 -14.36
N GLN A 477 -27.94 2.67 -14.47
CA GLN A 477 -27.91 3.86 -13.61
C GLN A 477 -28.15 3.51 -12.13
N ILE A 478 -29.07 2.58 -11.84
CA ILE A 478 -29.24 2.07 -10.47
C ILE A 478 -28.03 1.24 -10.03
N SER A 479 -27.47 0.40 -10.90
CA SER A 479 -26.24 -0.36 -10.65
C SER A 479 -25.08 0.55 -10.22
N ILE A 480 -24.86 1.68 -10.90
CA ILE A 480 -23.85 2.68 -10.54
C ILE A 480 -24.07 3.24 -9.12
N LEU A 481 -25.32 3.54 -8.75
CA LEU A 481 -25.67 4.04 -7.40
C LEU A 481 -25.49 2.97 -6.31
N THR A 482 -25.91 1.73 -6.57
CA THR A 482 -25.74 0.59 -5.64
C THR A 482 -24.26 0.27 -5.42
N ASN A 483 -23.47 0.32 -6.50
CA ASN A 483 -22.03 0.14 -6.49
C ASN A 483 -21.32 1.15 -5.57
N LEU A 484 -21.64 2.45 -5.71
CA LEU A 484 -21.07 3.47 -4.81
C LEU A 484 -21.58 3.32 -3.36
N SER A 485 -22.85 2.95 -3.17
CA SER A 485 -23.42 2.69 -1.84
C SER A 485 -22.73 1.52 -1.12
N SER A 486 -22.37 0.46 -1.84
CA SER A 486 -21.62 -0.67 -1.29
C SER A 486 -20.18 -0.29 -0.97
N LEU A 487 -19.52 0.46 -1.86
CA LEU A 487 -18.15 0.98 -1.62
C LEU A 487 -18.08 1.95 -0.43
N GLN A 488 -19.11 2.78 -0.23
CA GLN A 488 -19.25 3.65 0.95
C GLN A 488 -19.22 2.85 2.27
N ILE A 489 -19.71 1.60 2.29
CA ILE A 489 -19.69 0.73 3.48
C ILE A 489 -18.35 -0.01 3.59
N LEU A 490 -17.83 -0.53 2.49
CA LEU A 490 -16.64 -1.40 2.46
C LEU A 490 -15.32 -0.64 2.61
N LEU A 491 -15.15 0.49 1.92
CA LEU A 491 -13.87 1.21 1.91
C LEU A 491 -13.47 1.77 3.28
N PRO A 492 -14.37 2.36 4.10
CA PRO A 492 -14.00 2.76 5.46
C PRO A 492 -13.55 1.55 6.30
N LYS A 493 -14.28 0.42 6.26
CA LYS A 493 -13.89 -0.80 6.98
C LYS A 493 -12.47 -1.25 6.59
N MET A 494 -12.15 -1.25 5.30
CA MET A 494 -10.80 -1.57 4.80
C MET A 494 -9.75 -0.57 5.28
N VAL A 495 -9.97 0.74 5.09
CA VAL A 495 -9.01 1.80 5.50
C VAL A 495 -8.75 1.76 7.00
N ARG A 496 -9.76 1.44 7.81
CA ARG A 496 -9.64 1.25 9.27
C ARG A 496 -8.68 0.10 9.62
N ALA A 497 -8.81 -1.05 8.96
CA ALA A 497 -8.00 -2.24 9.26
C ALA A 497 -6.48 -1.97 9.13
N ILE A 498 -6.08 -1.09 8.19
CA ILE A 498 -4.69 -0.65 8.00
C ILE A 498 -4.08 -0.04 9.29
N TYR A 499 -4.88 0.71 10.05
CA TYR A 499 -4.43 1.37 11.27
C TYR A 499 -4.66 0.52 12.53
N GLU A 500 -5.67 -0.34 12.54
CA GLU A 500 -5.97 -1.24 13.67
C GLU A 500 -4.92 -2.36 13.82
N GLY A 501 -4.37 -2.89 12.72
CA GLY A 501 -3.34 -3.96 12.74
C GLY A 501 -1.98 -3.58 13.36
N ILE A 502 -1.77 -2.30 13.69
CA ILE A 502 -0.56 -1.76 14.34
C ILE A 502 -0.81 -1.57 15.86
N SER A 503 -2.05 -1.68 16.31
CA SER A 503 -2.49 -1.34 17.67
C SER A 503 -2.34 -2.50 18.68
N SER A 504 -1.10 -2.90 18.98
CA SER A 504 -0.81 -3.82 20.10
C SER A 504 -0.33 -3.08 21.36
N ASP A 505 -1.18 -3.10 22.38
CA ASP A 505 -0.93 -3.00 23.83
C ASP A 505 -0.35 -1.74 24.52
N ASP A 506 0.20 -0.71 23.85
CA ASP A 506 0.77 0.45 24.60
C ASP A 506 0.62 1.85 23.95
N MET A 507 -0.50 2.09 23.24
CA MET A 507 -0.75 3.38 22.56
C MET A 507 -1.55 4.39 23.40
N ASN A 508 -1.02 5.62 23.44
CA ASN A 508 -1.54 6.73 24.24
C ASN A 508 -2.94 7.19 23.74
N GLU A 509 -3.91 7.42 24.64
CA GLU A 509 -5.32 7.76 24.31
C GLU A 509 -5.46 8.88 23.27
N GLN A 510 -4.54 9.84 23.28
CA GLN A 510 -4.53 10.96 22.35
C GLN A 510 -4.34 10.52 20.89
N ILE A 511 -3.49 9.51 20.62
CA ILE A 511 -3.19 9.02 19.27
C ILE A 511 -4.42 8.32 18.69
N ILE A 512 -5.04 7.44 19.48
CA ILE A 512 -6.32 6.77 19.16
C ILE A 512 -7.37 7.84 18.81
N SER A 513 -7.52 8.89 19.62
CA SER A 513 -8.49 9.97 19.39
C SER A 513 -8.24 10.81 18.13
N VAL A 514 -7.02 10.76 17.55
CA VAL A 514 -6.70 11.43 16.28
C VAL A 514 -6.95 10.50 15.10
N GLN A 515 -6.60 9.22 15.23
CA GLN A 515 -6.92 8.18 14.23
C GLN A 515 -8.44 8.00 14.06
N GLU A 516 -9.22 7.96 15.15
CA GLU A 516 -10.69 7.95 15.11
C GLU A 516 -11.25 9.15 14.33
N LYS A 517 -10.75 10.37 14.57
CA LYS A 517 -11.19 11.58 13.87
C LYS A 517 -10.85 11.57 12.38
N ARG A 518 -9.73 10.94 11.99
CA ARG A 518 -9.40 10.70 10.57
C ARG A 518 -10.37 9.71 9.96
N TYR A 519 -10.59 8.56 10.60
CA TYR A 519 -11.56 7.57 10.14
C TYR A 519 -12.97 8.17 9.98
N ASP A 520 -13.46 8.91 10.97
CA ASP A 520 -14.77 9.57 10.90
C ASP A 520 -14.85 10.57 9.75
N ARG A 521 -13.77 11.31 9.47
CA ARG A 521 -13.69 12.20 8.29
C ARG A 521 -13.80 11.41 6.98
N PHE A 522 -13.16 10.25 6.87
CA PHE A 522 -13.24 9.38 5.67
C PHE A 522 -14.66 8.83 5.48
N ARG A 523 -15.28 8.34 6.55
CA ARG A 523 -16.65 7.81 6.54
C ARG A 523 -17.66 8.90 6.15
N LEU A 524 -17.54 10.11 6.71
CA LEU A 524 -18.40 11.24 6.36
C LEU A 524 -18.20 11.69 4.91
N PHE A 525 -16.95 11.73 4.43
CA PHE A 525 -16.63 12.11 3.05
C PHE A 525 -17.17 11.09 2.03
N THR A 526 -16.98 9.78 2.27
CA THR A 526 -17.53 8.71 1.42
C THR A 526 -19.05 8.68 1.41
N GLN A 527 -19.69 8.95 2.57
CA GLN A 527 -21.14 9.11 2.69
C GLN A 527 -21.67 10.33 1.91
N GLU A 528 -21.01 11.48 2.03
CA GLU A 528 -21.41 12.71 1.33
C GLU A 528 -21.34 12.53 -0.19
N ALA A 529 -20.27 11.94 -0.72
CA ALA A 529 -20.15 11.66 -2.16
C ALA A 529 -21.25 10.72 -2.69
N SER A 530 -21.60 9.69 -1.92
CA SER A 530 -22.70 8.76 -2.25
C SER A 530 -24.06 9.48 -2.28
N ASN A 531 -24.33 10.31 -1.28
CA ASN A 531 -25.53 11.15 -1.22
C ASN A 531 -25.61 12.16 -2.38
N GLN A 532 -24.48 12.78 -2.73
CA GLN A 532 -24.38 13.71 -3.86
C GLN A 532 -24.69 12.99 -5.19
N LEU A 533 -24.15 11.79 -5.42
CA LEU A 533 -24.43 11.01 -6.62
C LEU A 533 -25.92 10.61 -6.73
N ARG A 534 -26.55 10.19 -5.62
CA ARG A 534 -28.01 9.93 -5.54
C ARG A 534 -28.82 11.17 -5.87
N SER A 535 -28.48 12.32 -5.28
CA SER A 535 -29.14 13.60 -5.53
C SER A 535 -29.04 14.03 -7.00
N GLN A 536 -27.85 13.92 -7.61
CA GLN A 536 -27.64 14.20 -9.04
C GLN A 536 -28.49 13.29 -9.92
N PHE A 537 -28.54 11.98 -9.64
CA PHE A 537 -29.41 11.05 -10.35
C PHE A 537 -30.88 11.46 -10.25
N CYS A 538 -31.40 11.74 -9.04
CA CYS A 538 -32.78 12.16 -8.83
C CYS A 538 -33.11 13.43 -9.62
N HIS A 539 -32.24 14.45 -9.59
CA HIS A 539 -32.40 15.67 -10.38
C HIS A 539 -32.41 15.40 -11.89
N GLN A 540 -31.45 14.62 -12.42
CA GLN A 540 -31.40 14.28 -13.85
C GLN A 540 -32.59 13.44 -14.30
N PHE A 541 -33.03 12.47 -13.50
CA PHE A 541 -34.18 11.63 -13.79
C PHE A 541 -35.46 12.48 -13.95
N ILE A 542 -35.67 13.42 -13.03
CA ILE A 542 -36.79 14.37 -13.10
C ILE A 542 -36.65 15.31 -14.31
N GLN A 543 -35.46 15.86 -14.55
CA GLN A 543 -35.21 16.70 -15.74
C GLN A 543 -35.50 15.96 -17.05
N ARG A 544 -35.06 14.71 -17.19
CA ARG A 544 -35.35 13.86 -18.37
C ARG A 544 -36.86 13.70 -18.57
N ILE A 545 -37.60 13.34 -17.52
CA ILE A 545 -39.07 13.19 -17.58
C ILE A 545 -39.77 14.51 -17.97
N MET A 546 -39.29 15.64 -17.46
CA MET A 546 -39.86 16.96 -17.74
C MET A 546 -39.44 17.50 -19.12
N SER A 547 -38.28 17.10 -19.65
CA SER A 547 -37.76 17.57 -20.96
C SER A 547 -38.50 17.01 -22.18
N PHE A 548 -39.26 15.92 -22.01
CA PHE A 548 -40.15 15.35 -23.04
C PHE A 548 -41.15 16.36 -23.63
N GLU A 549 -41.41 17.48 -22.93
CA GLU A 549 -42.21 18.61 -23.39
C GLU A 549 -41.74 19.19 -24.74
N MET A 550 -40.43 19.19 -25.02
CA MET A 550 -39.86 19.84 -26.21
C MET A 550 -40.03 19.03 -27.49
N ASP A 551 -39.78 17.71 -27.46
CA ASP A 551 -39.96 16.85 -28.64
C ASP A 551 -41.44 16.73 -29.04
N TYR A 552 -42.36 16.69 -28.07
CA TYR A 552 -43.79 16.70 -28.36
C TYR A 552 -44.24 18.01 -29.02
N LYS A 553 -43.72 19.16 -28.58
CA LYS A 553 -43.98 20.45 -29.24
C LYS A 553 -43.40 20.48 -30.66
N LYS A 554 -42.22 19.91 -30.90
CA LYS A 554 -41.57 19.83 -32.22
C LYS A 554 -42.39 18.99 -33.21
N LEU A 555 -42.83 17.80 -32.80
CA LEU A 555 -43.74 16.93 -33.56
C LEU A 555 -45.08 17.60 -33.92
N ILE A 556 -45.61 18.48 -33.06
CA ILE A 556 -46.83 19.26 -33.31
C ILE A 556 -46.61 20.40 -34.32
N VAL A 557 -45.37 20.89 -34.48
CA VAL A 557 -45.02 21.95 -35.44
C VAL A 557 -44.74 21.35 -36.83
N GLU A 558 -43.98 20.26 -36.92
CA GLU A 558 -43.62 19.62 -38.19
C GLU A 558 -44.86 19.09 -38.95
N ASN A 559 -45.81 18.48 -38.22
CA ASN A 559 -47.08 17.98 -38.75
C ASN A 559 -48.05 19.07 -39.25
N ARG A 560 -47.73 20.37 -39.12
CA ARG A 560 -48.55 21.46 -39.69
C ARG A 560 -48.16 21.84 -41.14
N SER A 561 -47.06 21.29 -41.67
CA SER A 561 -46.56 21.66 -43.01
C SER A 561 -46.98 20.69 -44.14
N GLY A 562 -47.35 19.45 -43.82
CA GLY A 562 -47.76 18.43 -44.79
C GLY A 562 -49.27 18.20 -44.80
N GLY A 563 -49.98 18.69 -45.82
CA GLY A 563 -51.43 18.49 -45.93
C GLY A 563 -51.82 17.17 -46.58
N ILE A 564 -52.52 16.29 -45.83
CA ILE A 564 -53.56 15.31 -46.29
C ILE A 564 -54.21 14.67 -45.04
N PRO A 565 -55.50 14.22 -45.08
CA PRO A 565 -56.38 14.49 -43.94
C PRO A 565 -56.71 13.32 -43.00
N SER A 566 -56.80 13.67 -41.71
CA SER A 566 -57.73 13.15 -40.69
C SER A 566 -58.00 11.63 -40.61
N LEU A 567 -57.22 10.93 -39.77
CA LEU A 567 -57.66 9.72 -39.08
C LEU A 567 -57.92 10.03 -37.60
N LYS A 568 -59.23 10.17 -37.28
CA LYS A 568 -59.86 10.23 -35.94
C LYS A 568 -58.94 10.38 -34.70
N LEU A 569 -58.48 11.61 -34.43
CA LEU A 569 -57.98 12.04 -33.11
C LEU A 569 -58.76 13.24 -32.54
N GLN A 570 -60.04 13.35 -32.89
CA GLN A 570 -60.87 14.53 -32.65
C GLN A 570 -61.48 14.61 -31.24
N SER A 571 -61.06 13.77 -30.29
CA SER A 571 -61.54 13.77 -28.89
C SER A 571 -60.56 14.36 -27.87
N LEU A 572 -59.40 14.88 -28.31
CA LEU A 572 -58.38 15.50 -27.43
C LEU A 572 -58.15 17.00 -27.71
N TYR A 573 -58.95 17.61 -28.58
CA TYR A 573 -58.89 19.05 -28.86
C TYR A 573 -59.55 19.86 -27.73
N ASN A 574 -58.77 20.19 -26.71
CA ASN A 574 -59.03 21.30 -25.78
C ASN A 574 -57.99 22.39 -26.07
N PRO A 575 -58.33 23.69 -26.18
CA PRO A 575 -57.41 24.72 -26.70
C PRO A 575 -56.30 25.16 -25.71
N TYR A 576 -56.13 24.44 -24.59
CA TYR A 576 -55.17 24.75 -23.53
C TYR A 576 -54.02 23.72 -23.52
N PRO A 577 -52.88 24.00 -24.19
CA PRO A 577 -51.77 23.05 -24.29
C PRO A 577 -51.06 22.77 -22.95
N SER A 578 -51.14 23.68 -21.97
CA SER A 578 -50.54 23.49 -20.63
C SER A 578 -51.13 22.28 -19.88
N ILE A 579 -52.46 22.14 -19.88
CA ILE A 579 -53.19 21.10 -19.13
C ILE A 579 -52.79 19.69 -19.60
N ASN A 580 -52.66 19.48 -20.91
CA ASN A 580 -52.30 18.17 -21.46
C ASN A 580 -50.83 17.81 -21.21
N CYS A 581 -49.92 18.77 -21.07
CA CYS A 581 -48.50 18.49 -20.84
C CYS A 581 -48.26 17.91 -19.44
N CYS A 582 -48.83 18.52 -18.38
CA CYS A 582 -48.67 18.03 -17.01
C CYS A 582 -49.15 16.59 -16.84
N VAL A 583 -50.35 16.25 -17.34
CA VAL A 583 -50.91 14.89 -17.25
C VAL A 583 -50.04 13.84 -17.96
N ILE A 584 -49.31 14.23 -19.01
CA ILE A 584 -48.34 13.34 -19.67
C ILE A 584 -47.11 13.15 -18.78
N HIS A 585 -46.53 14.22 -18.22
CA HIS A 585 -45.36 14.12 -17.33
C HIS A 585 -45.60 13.21 -16.13
N TYR A 586 -46.75 13.32 -15.45
CA TYR A 586 -47.05 12.49 -14.28
C TYR A 586 -47.39 11.03 -14.62
N LYS A 587 -47.97 10.77 -15.81
CA LYS A 587 -48.14 9.39 -16.32
C LYS A 587 -46.80 8.75 -16.70
N VAL A 588 -45.89 9.53 -17.29
CA VAL A 588 -44.51 9.08 -17.57
C VAL A 588 -43.79 8.80 -16.25
N LEU A 589 -43.83 9.72 -15.29
CA LEU A 589 -43.26 9.52 -13.95
C LEU A 589 -43.76 8.24 -13.28
N PHE A 590 -45.08 8.05 -13.20
CA PHE A 590 -45.67 6.82 -12.66
C PHE A 590 -45.17 5.58 -13.41
N SER A 591 -45.10 5.62 -14.75
CA SER A 591 -44.58 4.51 -15.54
C SER A 591 -43.09 4.23 -15.33
N GLN A 592 -42.27 5.23 -14.97
CA GLN A 592 -40.85 5.02 -14.71
C GLN A 592 -40.61 4.56 -13.26
N LEU A 593 -41.36 5.09 -12.28
CA LEU A 593 -41.39 4.58 -10.90
C LEU A 593 -41.77 3.09 -10.87
N ARG A 594 -42.82 2.69 -11.59
CA ARG A 594 -43.22 1.28 -11.75
C ARG A 594 -42.20 0.42 -12.50
N LYS A 595 -41.21 0.98 -13.20
CA LYS A 595 -40.07 0.21 -13.75
C LYS A 595 -38.97 0.04 -12.71
N LEU A 596 -38.70 1.06 -11.90
CA LEU A 596 -37.78 0.97 -10.78
C LEU A 596 -38.25 -0.08 -9.77
N GLU A 597 -39.53 -0.05 -9.36
CA GLU A 597 -40.10 -1.06 -8.46
C GLU A 597 -39.92 -2.51 -8.96
N ARG A 598 -39.98 -2.75 -10.27
CA ARG A 598 -39.78 -4.09 -10.86
C ARG A 598 -38.36 -4.61 -10.70
N LEU A 599 -37.35 -3.73 -10.55
CA LEU A 599 -35.98 -4.16 -10.28
C LEU A 599 -35.84 -4.90 -8.93
N VAL A 600 -36.80 -4.72 -8.01
CA VAL A 600 -36.92 -5.55 -6.79
C VAL A 600 -37.48 -6.94 -7.09
N GLU A 601 -38.45 -7.04 -8.02
CA GLU A 601 -39.06 -8.30 -8.44
C GLU A 601 -38.03 -9.22 -9.12
N ASP A 602 -37.05 -8.63 -9.82
CA ASP A 602 -35.92 -9.33 -10.45
C ASP A 602 -34.84 -9.83 -9.46
N SER A 603 -34.97 -9.54 -8.15
CA SER A 603 -34.06 -9.97 -7.05
C SER A 603 -32.59 -9.50 -7.14
N ILE A 604 -32.32 -8.49 -7.98
CA ILE A 604 -30.97 -7.94 -8.19
C ILE A 604 -30.57 -6.97 -7.06
N PHE A 605 -31.53 -6.21 -6.53
CA PHE A 605 -31.29 -5.11 -5.58
C PHE A 605 -31.94 -5.35 -4.21
N GLU A 606 -31.35 -4.79 -3.16
CA GLU A 606 -31.95 -4.72 -1.84
C GLU A 606 -33.23 -3.87 -1.86
N LYS A 607 -34.33 -4.47 -1.38
CA LYS A 607 -35.65 -3.85 -1.38
C LYS A 607 -35.70 -2.55 -0.58
N GLU A 608 -35.07 -2.53 0.59
CA GLU A 608 -35.11 -1.37 1.50
C GLU A 608 -34.35 -0.19 0.89
N TRP A 609 -33.10 -0.41 0.44
CA TRP A 609 -32.29 0.58 -0.26
C TRP A 609 -33.00 1.18 -1.49
N LEU A 610 -33.68 0.36 -2.32
CA LEU A 610 -34.39 0.89 -3.48
C LEU A 610 -35.66 1.67 -3.11
N LEU A 611 -36.36 1.29 -2.04
CA LEU A 611 -37.48 2.07 -1.51
C LEU A 611 -37.01 3.44 -0.98
N GLU A 612 -35.80 3.54 -0.43
CA GLU A 612 -35.20 4.82 -0.03
C GLU A 612 -34.93 5.72 -1.23
N LEU A 613 -34.36 5.17 -2.31
CA LEU A 613 -34.11 5.92 -3.54
C LEU A 613 -35.44 6.38 -4.19
N LEU A 614 -36.46 5.53 -4.17
CA LEU A 614 -37.81 5.89 -4.66
C LEU A 614 -38.44 7.01 -3.82
N ARG A 615 -38.25 7.00 -2.49
CA ARG A 615 -38.64 8.08 -1.58
C ARG A 615 -37.93 9.38 -1.96
N GLU A 616 -36.60 9.40 -2.02
CA GLU A 616 -35.80 10.58 -2.41
C GLU A 616 -36.19 11.17 -3.77
N LEU A 617 -36.45 10.31 -4.75
CA LEU A 617 -36.86 10.72 -6.10
C LEU A 617 -38.24 11.39 -6.09
N VAL A 618 -39.16 10.88 -5.28
CA VAL A 618 -40.49 11.49 -5.07
C VAL A 618 -40.37 12.80 -4.29
N GLU A 619 -39.57 12.88 -3.23
CA GLU A 619 -39.28 14.11 -2.48
C GLU A 619 -38.68 15.20 -3.40
N THR A 620 -37.67 14.83 -4.19
CA THR A 620 -37.06 15.72 -5.19
C THR A 620 -38.09 16.18 -6.22
N THR A 621 -39.07 15.35 -6.56
CA THR A 621 -40.19 15.72 -7.45
C THR A 621 -41.11 16.76 -6.78
N PHE A 622 -41.50 16.57 -5.52
CA PHE A 622 -42.27 17.55 -4.74
C PHE A 622 -41.53 18.92 -4.68
N ILE A 623 -40.22 18.89 -4.45
CA ILE A 623 -39.36 20.10 -4.41
C ILE A 623 -39.28 20.78 -5.79
N HIS A 624 -39.06 20.01 -6.86
CA HIS A 624 -38.92 20.54 -8.24
C HIS A 624 -40.20 21.24 -8.75
N ILE A 625 -41.38 20.78 -8.33
CA ILE A 625 -42.64 21.43 -8.73
C ILE A 625 -42.89 22.69 -7.88
N SER A 626 -42.58 22.62 -6.57
CA SER A 626 -42.70 23.76 -5.65
C SER A 626 -41.76 24.92 -6.02
N THR A 627 -40.56 24.60 -6.51
CA THR A 627 -39.56 25.59 -6.93
C THR A 627 -39.87 26.25 -8.28
N LYS A 628 -40.68 25.63 -9.15
CA LYS A 628 -41.22 26.25 -10.38
C LYS A 628 -42.32 27.30 -10.12
N ARG A 629 -42.16 28.09 -9.06
CA ARG A 629 -43.11 29.10 -8.59
C ARG A 629 -43.59 30.02 -9.71
N ASP A 630 -42.71 30.43 -10.62
CA ASP A 630 -43.02 31.38 -11.70
C ASP A 630 -43.97 30.82 -12.77
N MET A 631 -44.11 29.49 -12.89
CA MET A 631 -45.13 28.86 -13.76
C MET A 631 -46.52 28.86 -13.13
N TRP A 632 -46.58 28.90 -11.80
CA TRP A 632 -47.82 28.86 -11.00
C TRP A 632 -48.20 30.23 -10.42
N ALA A 633 -47.31 31.22 -10.55
CA ALA A 633 -47.47 32.55 -10.01
C ALA A 633 -48.66 33.26 -10.67
N ILE A 634 -49.55 33.77 -9.81
CA ILE A 634 -50.70 34.57 -10.22
C ILE A 634 -50.17 35.92 -10.72
N SER A 635 -50.06 36.10 -12.04
CA SER A 635 -49.85 37.44 -12.59
C SER A 635 -51.17 38.21 -12.50
N GLU A 636 -51.13 39.44 -11.97
CA GLU A 636 -52.32 40.28 -11.80
C GLU A 636 -52.93 40.75 -13.14
N GLU A 637 -52.22 40.54 -14.26
CA GLU A 637 -52.60 41.01 -15.60
C GLU A 637 -53.19 39.91 -16.51
N THR A 638 -53.11 38.62 -16.13
CA THR A 638 -53.72 37.51 -16.90
C THR A 638 -55.17 37.24 -16.51
N SER A 639 -55.95 36.74 -17.47
CA SER A 639 -57.40 36.59 -17.33
C SER A 639 -57.77 35.71 -16.11
N THR A 640 -58.83 36.09 -15.39
CA THR A 640 -59.29 35.40 -14.17
C THR A 640 -59.58 33.91 -14.37
N GLN A 641 -59.77 33.48 -15.63
CA GLN A 641 -60.03 32.09 -16.00
C GLN A 641 -58.74 31.26 -16.08
N GLU A 642 -57.65 31.79 -16.65
CA GLU A 642 -56.36 31.08 -16.77
C GLU A 642 -55.70 30.87 -15.39
N ASN A 643 -55.72 31.90 -14.53
CA ASN A 643 -55.22 31.80 -13.17
C ASN A 643 -55.98 30.72 -12.36
N SER A 644 -57.28 30.52 -12.62
CA SER A 644 -58.09 29.45 -11.98
C SER A 644 -57.76 28.04 -12.47
N VAL A 645 -57.22 27.91 -13.69
CA VAL A 645 -56.89 26.63 -14.33
C VAL A 645 -55.51 26.16 -13.85
N ASN A 646 -54.50 27.03 -13.87
CA ASN A 646 -53.16 26.70 -13.38
C ASN A 646 -53.19 26.34 -11.88
N TYR A 647 -53.99 27.06 -11.08
CA TYR A 647 -54.24 26.73 -9.67
C TYR A 647 -54.82 25.32 -9.48
N LYS A 648 -55.90 24.98 -10.21
CA LYS A 648 -56.51 23.63 -10.12
C LYS A 648 -55.57 22.53 -10.58
N GLN A 649 -54.74 22.81 -11.59
CA GLN A 649 -53.73 21.88 -12.08
C GLN A 649 -52.68 21.59 -10.99
N PHE A 650 -52.12 22.62 -10.34
CA PHE A 650 -51.20 22.47 -9.21
C PHE A 650 -51.79 21.59 -8.09
N VAL A 651 -53.03 21.87 -7.65
CA VAL A 651 -53.70 21.08 -6.60
C VAL A 651 -53.89 19.62 -7.02
N MET A 652 -54.29 19.35 -8.27
CA MET A 652 -54.43 17.99 -8.78
C MET A 652 -53.08 17.27 -8.94
N ASP A 653 -52.02 17.96 -9.33
CA ASP A 653 -50.69 17.39 -9.53
C ASP A 653 -50.08 16.94 -8.18
N PHE A 654 -50.19 17.76 -7.13
CA PHE A 654 -49.76 17.37 -5.77
C PHE A 654 -50.65 16.27 -5.16
N ALA A 655 -51.96 16.32 -5.38
CA ALA A 655 -52.86 15.24 -4.95
C ALA A 655 -52.53 13.90 -5.64
N PHE A 656 -52.23 13.94 -6.94
CA PHE A 656 -51.84 12.75 -7.72
C PHE A 656 -50.48 12.19 -7.26
N LEU A 657 -49.49 13.04 -7.00
CA LEU A 657 -48.22 12.61 -6.41
C LEU A 657 -48.39 12.02 -5.01
N ALA A 658 -49.22 12.63 -4.16
CA ALA A 658 -49.49 12.11 -2.82
C ALA A 658 -50.17 10.73 -2.88
N GLU A 659 -51.12 10.50 -3.80
CA GLU A 659 -51.73 9.18 -3.98
C GLU A 659 -50.77 8.15 -4.59
N ILE A 660 -49.91 8.53 -5.55
CA ILE A 660 -48.82 7.64 -6.02
C ILE A 660 -47.90 7.25 -4.85
N SER A 661 -47.53 8.21 -4.01
CA SER A 661 -46.63 8.00 -2.87
C SER A 661 -47.21 7.03 -1.85
N LYS A 662 -48.53 7.09 -1.61
CA LYS A 662 -49.26 6.15 -0.76
C LYS A 662 -49.37 4.76 -1.40
N LEU A 663 -49.66 4.70 -2.70
CA LEU A 663 -49.83 3.43 -3.45
C LEU A 663 -48.52 2.66 -3.59
N GLY A 664 -47.40 3.34 -3.83
CA GLY A 664 -46.05 2.75 -3.86
C GLY A 664 -45.46 2.47 -2.47
N GLY A 665 -46.06 3.03 -1.41
CA GLY A 665 -45.62 2.80 -0.03
C GLY A 665 -44.31 3.48 0.36
N TYR A 666 -43.77 4.41 -0.44
CA TYR A 666 -42.41 4.97 -0.24
C TYR A 666 -42.21 5.70 1.09
N PHE A 667 -43.29 6.17 1.72
CA PHE A 667 -43.31 6.82 3.04
C PHE A 667 -43.96 5.92 4.12
N SER A 668 -43.95 4.59 3.96
CA SER A 668 -44.55 3.68 4.96
C SER A 668 -43.86 3.70 6.31
N SER A 669 -42.55 4.02 6.33
CA SER A 669 -41.76 4.23 7.56
C SER A 669 -42.11 5.54 8.26
N GLU A 670 -42.27 6.63 7.51
CA GLU A 670 -42.55 7.97 8.04
C GLU A 670 -43.74 8.66 7.34
N PRO A 671 -45.00 8.30 7.71
CA PRO A 671 -46.19 8.91 7.09
C PRO A 671 -46.33 10.42 7.31
N SER A 672 -45.68 10.97 8.35
CA SER A 672 -45.64 12.40 8.64
C SER A 672 -44.83 13.19 7.60
N ALA A 673 -43.72 12.64 7.10
CA ALA A 673 -42.88 13.32 6.12
C ALA A 673 -43.65 13.67 4.83
N LEU A 674 -44.48 12.75 4.34
CA LEU A 674 -45.36 13.00 3.20
C LEU A 674 -46.39 14.11 3.48
N ALA A 675 -46.96 14.15 4.70
CA ALA A 675 -47.90 15.19 5.09
C ALA A 675 -47.22 16.58 5.18
N ASP A 676 -46.00 16.65 5.71
CA ASP A 676 -45.22 17.88 5.83
C ASP A 676 -44.72 18.39 4.48
N LEU A 677 -44.30 17.50 3.55
CA LEU A 677 -43.95 17.86 2.17
C LEU A 677 -45.14 18.48 1.42
N VAL A 678 -46.31 17.84 1.50
CA VAL A 678 -47.55 18.36 0.91
C VAL A 678 -47.89 19.72 1.52
N LYS A 679 -47.87 19.82 2.86
CA LYS A 679 -48.15 21.07 3.59
C LYS A 679 -47.21 22.21 3.20
N SER A 680 -45.91 21.93 3.13
CA SER A 680 -44.85 22.87 2.72
C SER A 680 -45.09 23.39 1.31
N ALA A 681 -45.45 22.51 0.37
CA ALA A 681 -45.72 22.88 -1.00
C ALA A 681 -46.96 23.79 -1.15
N TYR A 682 -48.07 23.49 -0.46
CA TYR A 682 -49.23 24.39 -0.42
C TYR A 682 -48.85 25.79 0.10
N VAL A 683 -48.07 25.85 1.19
CA VAL A 683 -47.57 27.13 1.74
C VAL A 683 -46.68 27.87 0.74
N SER A 684 -45.84 27.18 -0.04
CA SER A 684 -44.93 27.80 -1.02
C SER A 684 -45.64 28.58 -2.14
N VAL A 685 -46.88 28.19 -2.47
CA VAL A 685 -47.75 28.86 -3.46
C VAL A 685 -48.78 29.79 -2.79
N GLY A 686 -48.69 29.99 -1.47
CA GLY A 686 -49.56 30.90 -0.70
C GLY A 686 -50.94 30.32 -0.39
N LEU A 687 -51.08 28.99 -0.39
CA LEU A 687 -52.33 28.28 -0.17
C LEU A 687 -52.43 27.81 1.28
N ASN A 688 -53.65 27.75 1.82
CA ASN A 688 -53.89 27.15 3.13
C ASN A 688 -53.96 25.61 2.99
N PRO A 689 -53.06 24.84 3.61
CA PRO A 689 -53.05 23.37 3.54
C PRO A 689 -54.23 22.68 4.26
N GLU A 690 -55.08 23.43 4.97
CA GLU A 690 -56.29 22.92 5.64
C GLU A 690 -57.58 23.08 4.81
N ARG A 691 -57.46 23.35 3.50
CA ARG A 691 -58.57 23.49 2.54
C ARG A 691 -58.39 22.66 1.29
#